data_AF-A0A2A7SE54-F1
#
_entry.id   AF-A0A2A7SE54-F1
#
_cell.length_a   1.000
_cell.length_b   1.000
_cell.length_c   1.000
_cell.angle_alpha   90.00
_cell.angle_beta   90.00
_cell.angle_gamma   90.00
#
_symmetry.space_group_name_H-M   'P 1'
#
loop_
_entity.id
_entity.type
_entity.pdbx_description
1 polymer ?
#
loop_
_entity_poly.entity_id
_entity_poly.type
_entity_poly.pdbx_seq_one_letter_code
_entity_poly.pdbx_strand_id
1 'polypeptide(L)'
;MFGKLTLDAVPWHEPIIMGTLAVVLVLGAALLGAITYAGKWTYLWREWFTSVDHKKIGVMYIVMAIVMLLRGFADAIMMRAQQAIANNDAAGYLPPHHYDQIFTAHGVIMIFFVATPLIIGLMNVVVPLQIGARDVAYPFLNSLSFWFAVVGAGLVMVSMFVGDFAATGWVAYPPLSELGYSPTVGVDYYIWSLQISGLGTTLTGINFIVTILRMRAPTQKLMQMPVFVWTALITNILIVAVFPVLTGTLALLTADRYLGMHFFTNELGGNAMMYINLIWVWGHPEVYILILPAFGAFSEIIATFSGKPLFGYKSMVYATASIGVLSFFVWLHHFFTMGSGANVNAFFGIMTTIISIPTGVKLFNWLFTMYRGRIRYHSSTLWTIGFMITFAVGGMTGVLLAVPGADFVLHNSLFLVAHFHNVIIGGVVFGCLAGISFWFPKVFGFTLDEFWGKVSFWCWLIGYWLAFTPLYVLGFEGMTRRMNHYSVPEWHPWLVVALVGAVFVGMGILAMLVQIYVSVRRRNELRDETGDPWNGRSLEWSTSSPAPFYNFAIVPTITSVEQHWDDKDSGRAYRQPTQYEDIHMPRNTGAGVIIAAFSAVFGFAFVWHMWPFVVLGLLGMVGTFIARSYDTDTDYYVPAAEVERIENARFAQLRRHVSVVPLNETEVA
;
A
#
# COMPACT_ATOMS: atom_id res chain seq x y z
N MET A 1 -3.15 -30.05 -19.68
CA MET A 1 -2.66 -30.82 -20.85
C MET A 1 -1.21 -30.50 -21.28
N PHE A 2 -0.36 -29.82 -20.49
CA PHE A 2 1.12 -29.83 -20.68
C PHE A 2 1.90 -29.59 -19.35
N GLY A 3 1.35 -30.01 -18.19
CA GLY A 3 1.94 -29.74 -16.85
C GLY A 3 1.24 -30.53 -15.74
N LYS A 4 1.46 -30.16 -14.46
CA LYS A 4 0.92 -30.82 -13.24
C LYS A 4 -0.59 -30.65 -13.04
N LEU A 5 -1.25 -29.76 -13.79
CA LEU A 5 -2.65 -29.40 -13.58
C LEU A 5 -3.61 -30.52 -14.01
N THR A 6 -4.39 -31.01 -13.05
CA THR A 6 -5.49 -31.99 -13.24
C THR A 6 -6.81 -31.44 -12.69
N LEU A 7 -7.92 -32.13 -12.91
CA LEU A 7 -9.21 -31.76 -12.30
C LEU A 7 -9.20 -31.90 -10.78
N ASP A 8 -8.30 -32.72 -10.23
CA ASP A 8 -8.14 -32.92 -8.78
C ASP A 8 -7.45 -31.74 -8.09
N ALA A 9 -6.88 -30.81 -8.87
CA ALA A 9 -6.34 -29.56 -8.35
C ALA A 9 -7.42 -28.62 -7.80
N VAL A 10 -8.69 -28.80 -8.18
CA VAL A 10 -9.80 -28.03 -7.61
C VAL A 10 -10.29 -28.77 -6.36
N PRO A 11 -10.41 -28.10 -5.20
CA PRO A 11 -10.81 -28.75 -3.95
C PRO A 11 -12.32 -28.98 -3.90
N TRP A 12 -12.85 -29.85 -4.77
CA TRP A 12 -14.28 -30.15 -4.92
C TRP A 12 -14.95 -30.63 -3.62
N HIS A 13 -14.16 -31.22 -2.72
CA HIS A 13 -14.63 -31.77 -1.45
C HIS A 13 -14.72 -30.73 -0.33
N GLU A 14 -14.18 -29.52 -0.52
CA GLU A 14 -14.08 -28.49 0.52
C GLU A 14 -15.27 -27.51 0.48
N PRO A 15 -16.23 -27.60 1.43
CA PRO A 15 -17.47 -26.83 1.33
C PRO A 15 -17.25 -25.31 1.44
N ILE A 16 -16.28 -24.88 2.26
CA ILE A 16 -15.97 -23.46 2.48
C ILE A 16 -15.42 -22.84 1.19
N ILE A 17 -14.48 -23.53 0.54
CA ILE A 17 -13.85 -23.04 -0.69
C ILE A 17 -14.85 -23.07 -1.84
N MET A 18 -15.58 -24.16 -2.03
CA MET A 18 -16.58 -24.29 -3.10
C MET A 18 -17.76 -23.34 -2.93
N GLY A 19 -18.22 -23.12 -1.69
CA GLY A 19 -19.22 -22.09 -1.39
C GLY A 19 -18.72 -20.69 -1.73
N THR A 20 -17.46 -20.40 -1.42
CA THR A 20 -16.81 -19.12 -1.77
C THR A 20 -16.69 -18.97 -3.28
N LEU A 21 -16.30 -20.03 -4.01
CA LEU A 21 -16.22 -20.03 -5.47
C LEU A 21 -17.58 -19.72 -6.09
N ALA A 22 -18.65 -20.35 -5.61
CA ALA A 22 -20.01 -20.09 -6.09
C ALA A 22 -20.40 -18.62 -5.91
N VAL A 23 -20.16 -18.04 -4.73
CA VAL A 23 -20.44 -16.62 -4.46
C VAL A 23 -19.61 -15.71 -5.37
N VAL A 24 -18.31 -15.98 -5.52
CA VAL A 24 -17.42 -15.20 -6.39
C VAL A 24 -17.86 -15.28 -7.86
N LEU A 25 -18.24 -16.45 -8.35
CA LEU A 25 -18.75 -16.61 -9.72
C LEU A 25 -20.06 -15.87 -9.93
N VAL A 26 -20.99 -15.93 -8.97
CA VAL A 26 -22.27 -15.20 -9.05
C VAL A 26 -22.05 -13.70 -9.03
N LEU A 27 -21.24 -13.18 -8.10
CA LEU A 27 -20.93 -11.75 -8.03
C LEU A 27 -20.15 -11.26 -9.24
N GLY A 28 -19.20 -12.07 -9.73
CA GLY A 28 -18.45 -11.80 -10.95
C GLY A 28 -19.34 -11.75 -12.18
N ALA A 29 -20.24 -12.73 -12.35
CA ALA A 29 -21.22 -12.74 -13.43
C ALA A 29 -22.20 -11.56 -13.32
N ALA A 30 -22.66 -11.21 -12.12
CA ALA A 30 -23.51 -10.05 -11.89
C ALA A 30 -22.81 -8.73 -12.26
N LEU A 31 -21.54 -8.57 -11.90
CA LEU A 31 -20.74 -7.39 -12.26
C LEU A 31 -20.51 -7.31 -13.77
N LEU A 32 -20.12 -8.42 -14.42
CA LEU A 32 -19.94 -8.50 -15.87
C LEU A 32 -21.26 -8.21 -16.61
N GLY A 33 -22.37 -8.76 -16.12
CA GLY A 33 -23.72 -8.50 -16.61
C GLY A 33 -24.10 -7.03 -16.47
N ALA A 34 -23.83 -6.40 -15.32
CA ALA A 34 -24.11 -4.99 -15.08
C ALA A 34 -23.28 -4.06 -15.99
N ILE A 35 -21.99 -4.34 -16.18
CA ILE A 35 -21.11 -3.58 -17.09
C ILE A 35 -21.59 -3.69 -18.54
N THR A 36 -21.96 -4.91 -18.95
CA THR A 36 -22.47 -5.20 -20.31
C THR A 36 -23.81 -4.52 -20.55
N TYR A 37 -24.75 -4.64 -19.61
CA TYR A 37 -26.06 -3.99 -19.66
C TYR A 37 -25.94 -2.46 -19.71
N ALA A 38 -25.01 -1.88 -18.95
CA ALA A 38 -24.75 -0.44 -18.95
C ALA A 38 -23.91 0.04 -20.16
N GLY A 39 -23.44 -0.86 -21.02
CA GLY A 39 -22.62 -0.54 -22.20
C GLY A 39 -21.28 0.12 -21.86
N LYS A 40 -20.67 -0.20 -20.71
CA LYS A 40 -19.48 0.51 -20.19
C LYS A 40 -18.13 -0.08 -20.58
N TRP A 41 -18.09 -1.13 -21.39
CA TRP A 41 -16.84 -1.76 -21.85
C TRP A 41 -15.88 -0.80 -22.55
N THR A 42 -16.37 -0.03 -23.53
CA THR A 42 -15.53 0.94 -24.26
C THR A 42 -15.01 2.05 -23.35
N TYR A 43 -15.82 2.50 -22.40
CA TYR A 43 -15.42 3.49 -21.41
C TYR A 43 -14.33 2.94 -20.49
N LEU A 44 -14.52 1.75 -19.92
CA LEU A 44 -13.51 1.13 -19.05
C LEU A 44 -12.18 0.90 -19.78
N TRP A 45 -12.23 0.40 -21.02
CA TRP A 45 -11.04 0.21 -21.83
C TRP A 45 -10.31 1.53 -22.08
N ARG A 46 -10.98 2.52 -22.66
CA ARG A 46 -10.35 3.79 -23.09
C ARG A 46 -9.98 4.72 -21.95
N GLU A 47 -10.77 4.76 -20.88
CA GLU A 47 -10.60 5.74 -19.80
C GLU A 47 -9.83 5.21 -18.61
N TRP A 48 -9.85 3.90 -18.34
CA TRP A 48 -9.25 3.33 -17.12
C TRP A 48 -8.15 2.33 -17.44
N PHE A 49 -8.45 1.27 -18.19
CA PHE A 49 -7.51 0.17 -18.36
C PHE A 49 -6.26 0.55 -19.17
N THR A 50 -6.44 1.37 -20.21
CA THR A 50 -5.32 1.89 -21.01
C THR A 50 -4.77 3.22 -20.49
N SER A 51 -5.27 3.72 -19.35
CA SER A 51 -4.90 5.04 -18.84
C SER A 51 -3.42 5.07 -18.43
N VAL A 52 -2.78 6.21 -18.71
CA VAL A 52 -1.44 6.55 -18.19
C VAL A 52 -1.47 7.65 -17.12
N ASP A 53 -2.62 8.31 -16.93
CA ASP A 53 -2.81 9.34 -15.90
C ASP A 53 -2.58 8.78 -14.48
N HIS A 54 -1.58 9.34 -13.79
CA HIS A 54 -1.21 8.99 -12.43
C HIS A 54 -2.39 9.01 -11.43
N LYS A 55 -3.38 9.89 -11.61
CA LYS A 55 -4.57 9.98 -10.75
C LYS A 55 -5.42 8.72 -10.89
N LYS A 56 -5.69 8.29 -12.12
CA LYS A 56 -6.50 7.11 -12.42
C LYS A 56 -5.77 5.82 -12.01
N ILE A 57 -4.47 5.73 -12.30
CA ILE A 57 -3.63 4.60 -11.83
C ILE A 57 -3.66 4.51 -10.30
N GLY A 58 -3.49 5.64 -9.59
CA GLY A 58 -3.56 5.68 -8.14
C GLY A 58 -4.90 5.23 -7.56
N VAL A 59 -6.02 5.62 -8.20
CA VAL A 59 -7.36 5.12 -7.83
C VAL A 59 -7.47 3.62 -8.02
N MET A 60 -6.99 3.08 -9.15
CA MET A 60 -7.06 1.64 -9.40
C MET A 60 -6.23 0.84 -8.38
N TYR A 61 -5.07 1.34 -7.96
CA TYR A 61 -4.29 0.77 -6.86
C TYR A 61 -5.09 0.74 -5.54
N ILE A 62 -5.74 1.86 -5.17
CA ILE A 62 -6.56 1.95 -3.95
C ILE A 62 -7.76 0.99 -4.02
N VAL A 63 -8.45 0.92 -5.15
CA VAL A 63 -9.59 0.01 -5.36
C VAL A 63 -9.15 -1.44 -5.23
N MET A 64 -8.05 -1.82 -5.89
CA MET A 64 -7.47 -3.16 -5.76
C MET A 64 -7.17 -3.50 -4.29
N ALA A 65 -6.52 -2.58 -3.58
CA ALA A 65 -6.24 -2.75 -2.15
C ALA A 65 -7.49 -2.92 -1.29
N ILE A 66 -8.55 -2.14 -1.53
CA ILE A 66 -9.82 -2.26 -0.78
C ILE A 66 -10.47 -3.62 -1.03
N VAL A 67 -10.44 -4.14 -2.26
CA VAL A 67 -10.94 -5.48 -2.57
C VAL A 67 -10.11 -6.55 -1.87
N MET A 68 -8.78 -6.44 -1.93
CA MET A 68 -7.87 -7.37 -1.26
C MET A 68 -7.94 -7.27 0.27
N LEU A 69 -8.30 -6.12 0.84
CA LEU A 69 -8.57 -5.94 2.26
C LEU A 69 -9.76 -6.78 2.70
N LEU A 70 -10.81 -6.91 1.87
CA LEU A 70 -11.95 -7.78 2.19
C LEU A 70 -11.52 -9.25 2.26
N ARG A 71 -10.67 -9.70 1.33
CA ARG A 71 -10.06 -11.03 1.40
C ARG A 71 -9.25 -11.16 2.70
N GLY A 72 -8.24 -10.30 2.88
CA GLY A 72 -7.34 -10.38 4.04
C GLY A 72 -8.07 -10.35 5.38
N PHE A 73 -9.14 -9.57 5.50
CA PHE A 73 -9.97 -9.54 6.70
C PHE A 73 -10.84 -10.79 6.86
N ALA A 74 -11.36 -11.38 5.77
CA ALA A 74 -12.07 -12.66 5.84
C ALA A 74 -11.17 -13.76 6.44
N ASP A 75 -9.89 -13.80 6.10
CA ASP A 75 -8.95 -14.74 6.73
C ASP A 75 -8.69 -14.42 8.18
N ALA A 76 -8.56 -13.14 8.52
CA ALA A 76 -8.32 -12.70 9.88
C ALA A 76 -9.46 -13.15 10.79
N ILE A 77 -10.71 -12.93 10.39
CA ILE A 77 -11.87 -13.34 11.18
C ILE A 77 -12.00 -14.87 11.21
N MET A 78 -11.68 -15.58 10.12
CA MET A 78 -11.66 -17.05 10.11
C MET A 78 -10.62 -17.60 11.10
N MET A 79 -9.39 -17.10 11.08
CA MET A 79 -8.34 -17.50 12.01
C MET A 79 -8.72 -17.21 13.47
N ARG A 80 -9.32 -16.05 13.73
CA ARG A 80 -9.76 -15.67 15.09
C ARG A 80 -10.92 -16.52 15.56
N ALA A 81 -11.88 -16.84 14.69
CA ALA A 81 -12.98 -17.74 15.01
C ALA A 81 -12.47 -19.16 15.28
N GLN A 82 -11.50 -19.67 14.49
CA GLN A 82 -10.87 -20.96 14.76
C GLN A 82 -10.20 -20.95 16.14
N GLN A 83 -9.38 -19.93 16.45
CA GLN A 83 -8.73 -19.84 17.76
C GLN A 83 -9.69 -19.62 18.93
N ALA A 84 -10.89 -19.07 18.70
CA ALA A 84 -11.88 -18.98 19.77
C ALA A 84 -12.57 -20.33 20.01
N ILE A 85 -12.77 -21.14 18.97
CA ILE A 85 -13.53 -22.41 19.06
C ILE A 85 -12.62 -23.59 19.41
N ALA A 86 -11.41 -23.62 18.85
CA ALA A 86 -10.52 -24.78 18.86
C ALA A 86 -9.69 -24.89 20.15
N ASN A 87 -10.39 -25.13 21.26
CA ASN A 87 -9.79 -25.33 22.57
C ASN A 87 -10.11 -26.74 23.12
N ASN A 88 -9.17 -27.28 23.89
CA ASN A 88 -9.31 -28.56 24.60
C ASN A 88 -9.66 -29.73 23.67
N ASP A 89 -10.88 -30.25 23.75
CA ASP A 89 -11.35 -31.38 22.92
C ASP A 89 -11.99 -30.91 21.60
N ALA A 90 -12.22 -29.60 21.43
CA ALA A 90 -12.84 -29.06 20.23
C ALA A 90 -11.79 -28.83 19.13
N ALA A 91 -11.87 -29.60 18.04
CA ALA A 91 -10.98 -29.45 16.90
C ALA A 91 -11.16 -28.13 16.12
N GLY A 92 -12.30 -27.45 16.31
CA GLY A 92 -12.70 -26.30 15.48
C GLY A 92 -13.16 -26.73 14.08
N TYR A 93 -12.98 -25.85 13.10
CA TYR A 93 -13.46 -26.04 11.72
C TYR A 93 -12.38 -25.86 10.65
N LEU A 94 -11.19 -25.35 11.01
CA LEU A 94 -10.02 -25.25 10.11
C LEU A 94 -8.96 -26.29 10.48
N PRO A 95 -8.80 -27.35 9.66
CA PRO A 95 -7.68 -28.28 9.79
C PRO A 95 -6.33 -27.56 9.64
N PRO A 96 -5.23 -28.11 10.17
CA PRO A 96 -3.90 -27.48 10.12
C PRO A 96 -3.50 -27.06 8.69
N HIS A 97 -3.68 -27.94 7.71
CA HIS A 97 -3.38 -27.66 6.31
C HIS A 97 -4.04 -26.36 5.81
N HIS A 98 -5.32 -26.16 6.12
CA HIS A 98 -6.06 -24.96 5.72
C HIS A 98 -5.68 -23.75 6.55
N TYR A 99 -5.55 -23.91 7.87
CA TYR A 99 -5.16 -22.82 8.75
C TYR A 99 -3.80 -22.22 8.34
N ASP A 100 -2.86 -23.09 7.95
CA ASP A 100 -1.52 -22.70 7.56
C ASP A 100 -1.48 -21.94 6.23
N GLN A 101 -2.29 -22.37 5.26
CA GLN A 101 -2.50 -21.63 4.02
C GLN A 101 -3.16 -20.27 4.28
N ILE A 102 -4.19 -20.22 5.14
CA ILE A 102 -4.94 -19.01 5.44
C ILE A 102 -4.05 -17.95 6.11
N PHE A 103 -3.28 -18.29 7.14
CA PHE A 103 -2.40 -17.29 7.77
C PHE A 103 -1.27 -16.85 6.85
N THR A 104 -0.81 -17.74 5.96
CA THR A 104 0.23 -17.41 4.99
C THR A 104 -0.30 -16.44 3.95
N ALA A 105 -1.44 -16.74 3.34
CA ALA A 105 -2.11 -15.89 2.37
C ALA A 105 -2.54 -14.55 3.00
N HIS A 106 -3.05 -14.55 4.24
CA HIS A 106 -3.40 -13.32 4.97
C HIS A 106 -2.19 -12.38 5.08
N GLY A 107 -1.04 -12.88 5.55
CA GLY A 107 0.17 -12.08 5.69
C GLY A 107 0.67 -11.53 4.36
N VAL A 108 0.66 -12.36 3.31
CA VAL A 108 1.06 -11.95 1.95
C VAL A 108 0.12 -10.88 1.41
N ILE A 109 -1.19 -11.08 1.52
CA ILE A 109 -2.20 -10.14 1.00
C ILE A 109 -2.11 -8.81 1.73
N MET A 110 -2.08 -8.82 3.06
CA MET A 110 -2.10 -7.57 3.84
C MET A 110 -0.86 -6.71 3.59
N ILE A 111 0.32 -7.31 3.43
CA ILE A 111 1.56 -6.57 3.16
C ILE A 111 1.63 -6.16 1.69
N PHE A 112 1.62 -7.13 0.77
CA PHE A 112 1.95 -6.88 -0.64
C PHE A 112 0.78 -6.38 -1.48
N PHE A 113 -0.46 -6.72 -1.11
CA PHE A 113 -1.64 -6.47 -1.93
C PHE A 113 -2.68 -5.54 -1.28
N VAL A 114 -2.45 -5.13 -0.04
CA VAL A 114 -3.21 -4.09 0.65
C VAL A 114 -2.32 -2.90 1.01
N ALA A 115 -1.33 -3.08 1.88
CA ALA A 115 -0.51 -1.98 2.39
C ALA A 115 0.32 -1.32 1.28
N THR A 116 1.12 -2.09 0.53
CA THR A 116 1.96 -1.55 -0.56
C THR A 116 1.12 -0.84 -1.64
N PRO A 117 0.02 -1.42 -2.16
CA PRO A 117 -0.86 -0.73 -3.12
C PRO A 117 -1.55 0.52 -2.59
N LEU A 118 -2.01 0.55 -1.33
CA LEU A 118 -2.61 1.77 -0.75
C LEU A 118 -1.61 2.92 -0.74
N ILE A 119 -0.39 2.65 -0.28
CA ILE A 119 0.67 3.65 -0.19
C ILE A 119 1.10 4.12 -1.58
N ILE A 120 1.37 3.20 -2.51
CA ILE A 120 1.69 3.54 -3.90
C ILE A 120 0.55 4.31 -4.58
N GLY A 121 -0.70 3.94 -4.30
CA GLY A 121 -1.88 4.60 -4.83
C GLY A 121 -1.99 6.05 -4.36
N LEU A 122 -1.79 6.31 -3.06
CA LEU A 122 -1.74 7.66 -2.51
C LEU A 122 -0.59 8.48 -3.07
N MET A 123 0.61 7.90 -3.18
CA MET A 123 1.76 8.55 -3.81
C MET A 123 1.48 8.93 -5.27
N ASN A 124 0.86 8.02 -6.02
CA ASN A 124 0.43 8.26 -7.40
C ASN A 124 -0.52 9.43 -7.52
N VAL A 125 -1.57 9.49 -6.69
CA VAL A 125 -2.53 10.60 -6.74
C VAL A 125 -1.86 11.94 -6.41
N VAL A 126 -1.07 11.98 -5.32
CA VAL A 126 -0.75 13.23 -4.64
C VAL A 126 0.62 13.79 -5.03
N VAL A 127 1.64 12.97 -5.24
CA VAL A 127 3.04 13.45 -5.42
C VAL A 127 3.17 14.40 -6.62
N PRO A 128 2.68 14.07 -7.84
CA PRO A 128 2.80 14.98 -8.97
C PRO A 128 2.09 16.32 -8.75
N LEU A 129 0.92 16.31 -8.09
CA LEU A 129 0.18 17.52 -7.73
C LEU A 129 0.97 18.41 -6.76
N GLN A 130 1.62 17.80 -5.76
CA GLN A 130 2.39 18.52 -4.73
C GLN A 130 3.70 19.14 -5.22
N ILE A 131 4.27 18.62 -6.31
CA ILE A 131 5.51 19.16 -6.91
C ILE A 131 5.25 20.07 -8.12
N GLY A 132 3.98 20.34 -8.45
CA GLY A 132 3.63 21.19 -9.60
C GLY A 132 3.85 20.52 -10.96
N ALA A 133 3.85 19.19 -11.03
CA ALA A 133 4.05 18.44 -12.27
C ALA A 133 2.72 18.08 -12.96
N ARG A 134 2.76 17.93 -14.29
CA ARG A 134 1.59 17.52 -15.09
C ARG A 134 1.34 16.01 -15.06
N ASP A 135 2.40 15.21 -14.93
CA ASP A 135 2.33 13.75 -14.79
C ASP A 135 3.64 13.22 -14.15
N VAL A 136 3.79 11.89 -14.06
CA VAL A 136 5.03 11.20 -13.66
C VAL A 136 6.04 11.08 -14.81
N ALA A 137 7.29 10.75 -14.49
CA ALA A 137 8.40 10.66 -15.45
C ALA A 137 8.21 9.58 -16.51
N TYR A 138 7.63 8.44 -16.12
CA TYR A 138 7.37 7.32 -17.01
C TYR A 138 5.91 6.86 -16.92
N PRO A 139 4.97 7.54 -17.60
CA PRO A 139 3.53 7.23 -17.51
C PRO A 139 3.19 5.79 -17.94
N PHE A 140 3.87 5.27 -18.97
CA PHE A 140 3.72 3.88 -19.40
C PHE A 140 4.19 2.88 -18.34
N LEU A 141 5.37 3.10 -17.74
CA LEU A 141 5.87 2.21 -16.68
C LEU A 141 4.94 2.24 -15.48
N ASN A 142 4.34 3.38 -15.17
CA ASN A 142 3.35 3.49 -14.10
C ASN A 142 2.13 2.58 -14.32
N SER A 143 1.59 2.57 -15.56
CA SER A 143 0.51 1.68 -15.95
C SER A 143 0.93 0.20 -15.87
N LEU A 144 2.12 -0.13 -16.41
CA LEU A 144 2.64 -1.50 -16.36
C LEU A 144 2.87 -2.01 -14.93
N SER A 145 3.41 -1.16 -14.04
CA SER A 145 3.61 -1.46 -12.62
C SER A 145 2.31 -1.82 -11.92
N PHE A 146 1.23 -1.08 -12.20
CA PHE A 146 -0.10 -1.39 -11.67
C PHE A 146 -0.57 -2.76 -12.13
N TRP A 147 -0.48 -3.04 -13.43
CA TRP A 147 -0.95 -4.31 -13.97
C TRP A 147 -0.13 -5.51 -13.50
N PHE A 148 1.18 -5.37 -13.25
CA PHE A 148 1.96 -6.43 -12.59
C PHE A 148 1.51 -6.69 -11.15
N ALA A 149 1.13 -5.65 -10.40
CA ALA A 149 0.53 -5.84 -9.08
C ALA A 149 -0.81 -6.59 -9.15
N VAL A 150 -1.65 -6.27 -10.16
CA VAL A 150 -2.92 -6.98 -10.42
C VAL A 150 -2.66 -8.44 -10.77
N VAL A 151 -1.64 -8.75 -11.58
CA VAL A 151 -1.26 -10.14 -11.90
C VAL A 151 -0.82 -10.91 -10.66
N GLY A 152 0.04 -10.32 -9.83
CA GLY A 152 0.47 -10.94 -8.56
C GLY A 152 -0.72 -11.23 -7.66
N ALA A 153 -1.58 -10.23 -7.41
CA ALA A 153 -2.81 -10.40 -6.63
C ALA A 153 -3.72 -11.47 -7.24
N GLY A 154 -3.88 -11.48 -8.56
CA GLY A 154 -4.66 -12.46 -9.31
C GLY A 154 -4.14 -13.89 -9.12
N LEU A 155 -2.83 -14.11 -9.16
CA LEU A 155 -2.23 -15.43 -8.92
C LEU A 155 -2.52 -15.92 -7.49
N VAL A 156 -2.43 -15.05 -6.47
CA VAL A 156 -2.85 -15.41 -5.11
C VAL A 156 -4.32 -15.78 -5.06
N MET A 157 -5.20 -14.99 -5.70
CA MET A 157 -6.64 -15.27 -5.69
C MET A 157 -7.01 -16.56 -6.44
N VAL A 158 -6.32 -16.88 -7.54
CA VAL A 158 -6.51 -18.13 -8.27
C VAL A 158 -6.08 -19.35 -7.45
N SER A 159 -4.99 -19.23 -6.67
CA SER A 159 -4.50 -20.33 -5.82
C SER A 159 -5.54 -20.84 -4.80
N MET A 160 -6.54 -20.02 -4.47
CA MET A 160 -7.64 -20.41 -3.57
C MET A 160 -8.58 -21.44 -4.21
N PHE A 161 -8.68 -21.46 -5.54
CA PHE A 161 -9.62 -22.31 -6.27
C PHE A 161 -8.95 -23.40 -7.09
N VAL A 162 -7.67 -23.22 -7.43
CA VAL A 162 -6.91 -24.15 -8.27
C VAL A 162 -5.55 -24.38 -7.63
N GLY A 163 -5.39 -25.55 -7.02
CA GLY A 163 -4.24 -25.93 -6.21
C GLY A 163 -4.38 -25.48 -4.76
N ASP A 164 -3.23 -25.28 -4.13
CA ASP A 164 -3.09 -24.74 -2.77
C ASP A 164 -2.28 -23.45 -2.82
N PHE A 165 -2.39 -22.62 -1.78
CA PHE A 165 -1.40 -21.58 -1.51
C PHE A 165 -0.29 -22.10 -0.59
N ALA A 166 0.80 -21.34 -0.43
CA ALA A 166 1.90 -21.73 0.45
C ALA A 166 1.40 -21.91 1.90
N ALA A 167 1.79 -23.00 2.56
CA ALA A 167 1.51 -23.28 3.97
C ALA A 167 2.75 -23.02 4.87
N THR A 168 3.64 -22.12 4.45
CA THR A 168 4.97 -21.92 5.03
C THR A 168 5.14 -20.59 5.76
N GLY A 169 4.06 -19.82 5.89
CA GLY A 169 4.07 -18.44 6.34
C GLY A 169 4.54 -17.45 5.27
N TRP A 170 4.23 -16.17 5.48
CA TRP A 170 4.42 -15.09 4.50
C TRP A 170 5.87 -14.81 4.09
N VAL A 171 6.85 -15.38 4.81
CA VAL A 171 8.29 -15.29 4.53
C VAL A 171 8.86 -16.58 3.95
N ALA A 172 8.07 -17.65 3.81
CA ALA A 172 8.42 -18.91 3.14
C ALA A 172 9.81 -19.47 3.47
N TYR A 173 10.11 -19.66 4.77
CA TYR A 173 11.43 -20.13 5.21
C TYR A 173 11.77 -21.54 4.71
N PRO A 174 12.96 -21.73 4.11
CA PRO A 174 13.61 -23.03 4.07
C PRO A 174 13.97 -23.51 5.49
N PRO A 175 14.01 -24.83 5.73
CA PRO A 175 13.80 -25.89 4.75
C PRO A 175 12.31 -26.16 4.45
N LEU A 176 11.36 -25.57 5.19
CA LEU A 176 9.93 -25.90 5.05
C LEU A 176 9.37 -25.58 3.65
N SER A 177 9.90 -24.55 2.98
CA SER A 177 9.52 -24.19 1.61
C SER A 177 10.19 -25.03 0.51
N GLU A 178 11.11 -25.95 0.87
CA GLU A 178 11.74 -26.86 -0.08
C GLU A 178 10.80 -28.01 -0.47
N LEU A 179 11.03 -28.59 -1.66
CA LEU A 179 10.19 -29.68 -2.19
C LEU A 179 10.09 -30.91 -1.28
N GLY A 180 11.12 -31.18 -0.48
CA GLY A 180 11.11 -32.30 0.47
C GLY A 180 10.06 -32.17 1.58
N TYR A 181 9.67 -30.93 1.92
CA TYR A 181 8.68 -30.65 2.97
C TYR A 181 7.37 -30.06 2.42
N SER A 182 7.45 -29.27 1.34
CA SER A 182 6.30 -28.66 0.68
C SER A 182 6.31 -29.01 -0.83
N PRO A 183 5.88 -30.24 -1.19
CA PRO A 183 5.86 -30.72 -2.58
C PRO A 183 4.71 -30.13 -3.41
N THR A 184 3.76 -29.45 -2.78
CA THR A 184 2.61 -28.82 -3.46
C THR A 184 3.04 -27.59 -4.26
N VAL A 185 2.14 -27.11 -5.11
CA VAL A 185 2.34 -25.90 -5.94
C VAL A 185 2.22 -24.60 -5.13
N GLY A 186 1.91 -24.67 -3.83
CA GLY A 186 1.60 -23.48 -3.02
C GLY A 186 2.75 -22.49 -2.88
N VAL A 187 3.96 -23.00 -2.63
CA VAL A 187 5.17 -22.17 -2.61
C VAL A 187 5.45 -21.57 -4.00
N ASP A 188 5.10 -22.28 -5.07
CA ASP A 188 5.29 -21.79 -6.44
C ASP A 188 4.35 -20.60 -6.74
N TYR A 189 3.08 -20.67 -6.29
CA TYR A 189 2.18 -19.51 -6.34
C TYR A 189 2.74 -18.32 -5.57
N TYR A 190 3.28 -18.54 -4.36
CA TYR A 190 3.93 -17.50 -3.57
C TYR A 190 5.08 -16.84 -4.33
N ILE A 191 5.99 -17.63 -4.90
CA ILE A 191 7.16 -17.11 -5.62
C ILE A 191 6.72 -16.28 -6.83
N TRP A 192 5.94 -16.84 -7.75
CA TRP A 192 5.62 -16.15 -9.00
C TRP A 192 4.67 -14.97 -8.82
N SER A 193 3.79 -15.03 -7.82
CA SER A 193 2.98 -13.87 -7.41
C SER A 193 3.89 -12.70 -7.02
N LEU A 194 4.84 -12.93 -6.11
CA LEU A 194 5.69 -11.87 -5.58
C LEU A 194 6.78 -11.43 -6.56
N GLN A 195 7.29 -12.33 -7.39
CA GLN A 195 8.31 -11.99 -8.39
C GLN A 195 7.75 -11.03 -9.44
N ILE A 196 6.54 -11.30 -9.95
CA ILE A 196 5.88 -10.43 -10.94
C ILE A 196 5.50 -9.10 -10.30
N SER A 197 4.86 -9.10 -9.13
CA SER A 197 4.49 -7.86 -8.45
C SER A 197 5.71 -7.04 -8.02
N GLY A 198 6.78 -7.71 -7.59
CA GLY A 198 8.03 -7.08 -7.14
C GLY A 198 8.75 -6.34 -8.27
N LEU A 199 8.69 -6.84 -9.50
CA LEU A 199 9.15 -6.11 -10.68
C LEU A 199 8.35 -4.80 -10.85
N GLY A 200 7.02 -4.87 -10.75
CA GLY A 200 6.17 -3.69 -10.79
C GLY A 200 6.51 -2.65 -9.71
N THR A 201 6.71 -3.09 -8.47
CA THR A 201 7.09 -2.20 -7.36
C THR A 201 8.46 -1.55 -7.59
N THR A 202 9.44 -2.30 -8.10
CA THR A 202 10.77 -1.75 -8.45
C THR A 202 10.67 -0.66 -9.51
N LEU A 203 9.87 -0.89 -10.56
CA LEU A 203 9.62 0.10 -11.62
C LEU A 203 8.93 1.37 -11.07
N THR A 204 8.00 1.21 -10.13
CA THR A 204 7.36 2.33 -9.42
C THR A 204 8.39 3.15 -8.64
N GLY A 205 9.29 2.50 -7.91
CA GLY A 205 10.38 3.15 -7.18
C GLY A 205 11.24 4.02 -8.09
N ILE A 206 11.71 3.46 -9.21
CA ILE A 206 12.50 4.19 -10.20
C ILE A 206 11.72 5.40 -10.76
N ASN A 207 10.44 5.20 -11.09
CA ASN A 207 9.59 6.23 -11.66
C ASN A 207 9.44 7.46 -10.74
N PHE A 208 9.11 7.25 -9.47
CA PHE A 208 8.94 8.36 -8.53
C PHE A 208 10.26 9.04 -8.14
N ILE A 209 11.40 8.33 -8.09
CA ILE A 209 12.69 9.01 -7.87
C ILE A 209 12.94 10.02 -8.98
N VAL A 210 12.78 9.62 -10.24
CA VAL A 210 13.01 10.51 -11.39
C VAL A 210 11.97 11.63 -11.39
N THR A 211 10.69 11.32 -11.16
CA THR A 211 9.61 12.31 -11.07
C THR A 211 9.93 13.38 -10.02
N ILE A 212 10.22 12.97 -8.78
CA ILE A 212 10.47 13.90 -7.67
C ILE A 212 11.76 14.70 -7.89
N LEU A 213 12.80 14.14 -8.50
CA LEU A 213 14.08 14.85 -8.67
C LEU A 213 14.15 15.71 -9.92
N ARG A 214 13.45 15.35 -11.00
CA ARG A 214 13.59 15.96 -12.33
C ARG A 214 12.35 16.68 -12.86
N MET A 215 11.16 16.41 -12.34
CA MET A 215 9.91 17.00 -12.85
C MET A 215 9.23 17.99 -11.90
N ARG A 216 9.90 18.39 -10.81
CA ARG A 216 9.38 19.47 -9.96
C ARG A 216 9.23 20.75 -10.77
N ALA A 217 8.33 21.62 -10.31
CA ALA A 217 8.29 22.99 -10.78
C ALA A 217 9.71 23.60 -10.75
N PRO A 218 10.16 24.29 -11.82
CA PRO A 218 11.57 24.67 -12.00
C PRO A 218 12.19 25.46 -10.83
N THR A 219 11.38 26.23 -10.12
CA THR A 219 11.79 27.10 -9.01
C THR A 219 11.84 26.39 -7.65
N GLN A 220 11.28 25.17 -7.55
CA GLN A 220 11.20 24.43 -6.29
C GLN A 220 12.51 23.75 -5.91
N LYS A 221 13.11 24.19 -4.80
CA LYS A 221 14.26 23.54 -4.17
C LYS A 221 13.81 22.30 -3.39
N LEU A 222 14.73 21.36 -3.18
CA LEU A 222 14.49 20.14 -2.39
C LEU A 222 13.92 20.44 -0.99
N MET A 223 14.54 21.37 -0.26
CA MET A 223 14.09 21.77 1.09
C MET A 223 12.86 22.70 1.10
N GLN A 224 12.10 22.73 0.01
CA GLN A 224 10.78 23.38 -0.09
C GLN A 224 9.67 22.37 -0.45
N MET A 225 10.00 21.09 -0.65
CA MET A 225 8.99 20.08 -0.94
C MET A 225 8.13 19.77 0.30
N PRO A 226 6.83 19.50 0.14
CA PRO A 226 5.99 19.00 1.24
C PRO A 226 6.58 17.74 1.89
N VAL A 227 6.22 17.48 3.15
CA VAL A 227 6.81 16.34 3.88
C VAL A 227 6.36 15.02 3.29
N PHE A 228 5.15 14.94 2.75
CA PHE A 228 4.68 13.76 2.02
C PHE A 228 5.55 13.42 0.79
N VAL A 229 6.03 14.44 0.05
CA VAL A 229 6.95 14.23 -1.07
C VAL A 229 8.32 13.75 -0.59
N TRP A 230 8.83 14.28 0.54
CA TRP A 230 10.09 13.81 1.13
C TRP A 230 10.02 12.36 1.60
N THR A 231 8.93 11.98 2.27
CA THR A 231 8.75 10.59 2.71
C THR A 231 8.56 9.66 1.52
N ALA A 232 7.83 10.09 0.48
CA ALA A 232 7.75 9.38 -0.79
C ALA A 232 9.13 9.20 -1.43
N LEU A 233 9.98 10.24 -1.48
CA LEU A 233 11.32 10.15 -2.05
C LEU A 233 12.18 9.08 -1.35
N ILE A 234 12.25 9.13 -0.01
CA ILE A 234 13.01 8.14 0.76
C ILE A 234 12.43 6.74 0.58
N THR A 235 11.10 6.60 0.57
CA THR A 235 10.42 5.33 0.30
C THR A 235 10.83 4.73 -1.04
N ASN A 236 10.85 5.53 -2.10
CA ASN A 236 11.24 5.03 -3.42
C ASN A 236 12.73 4.68 -3.51
N ILE A 237 13.61 5.40 -2.81
CA ILE A 237 15.03 5.04 -2.69
C ILE A 237 15.17 3.67 -2.01
N LEU A 238 14.44 3.43 -0.92
CA LEU A 238 14.42 2.13 -0.25
C LEU A 238 13.92 1.02 -1.19
N ILE A 239 12.81 1.26 -1.91
CA ILE A 239 12.27 0.29 -2.87
C ILE A 239 13.35 -0.15 -3.87
N VAL A 240 14.02 0.81 -4.52
CA VAL A 240 15.04 0.52 -5.53
C VAL A 240 16.25 -0.20 -4.93
N ALA A 241 16.60 0.09 -3.68
CA ALA A 241 17.73 -0.53 -3.01
C ALA A 241 17.46 -1.98 -2.55
N VAL A 242 16.24 -2.31 -2.11
CA VAL A 242 15.97 -3.59 -1.42
C VAL A 242 15.12 -4.60 -2.18
N PHE A 243 14.27 -4.18 -3.12
CA PHE A 243 13.50 -5.13 -3.94
C PHE A 243 14.36 -6.05 -4.82
N PRO A 244 15.54 -5.64 -5.33
CA PRO A 244 16.46 -6.56 -5.98
C PRO A 244 16.89 -7.74 -5.08
N VAL A 245 16.98 -7.52 -3.76
CA VAL A 245 17.32 -8.58 -2.79
C VAL A 245 16.19 -9.60 -2.69
N LEU A 246 14.93 -9.16 -2.62
CA LEU A 246 13.76 -10.07 -2.67
C LEU A 246 13.75 -10.85 -3.98
N THR A 247 13.92 -10.15 -5.10
CA THR A 247 13.94 -10.72 -6.46
C THR A 247 15.00 -11.82 -6.58
N GLY A 248 16.21 -11.57 -6.07
CA GLY A 248 17.29 -12.55 -6.03
C GLY A 248 16.98 -13.72 -5.10
N THR A 249 16.48 -13.45 -3.90
CA THR A 249 16.16 -14.49 -2.90
C THR A 249 15.11 -15.47 -3.43
N LEU A 250 14.02 -14.97 -4.02
CA LEU A 250 12.98 -15.80 -4.62
C LEU A 250 13.45 -16.52 -5.88
N ALA A 251 14.34 -15.91 -6.67
CA ALA A 251 14.95 -16.58 -7.82
C ALA A 251 15.84 -17.75 -7.40
N LEU A 252 16.62 -17.60 -6.32
CA LEU A 252 17.42 -18.68 -5.74
C LEU A 252 16.54 -19.80 -5.19
N LEU A 253 15.45 -19.46 -4.47
CA LEU A 253 14.48 -20.45 -4.00
C LEU A 253 13.77 -21.17 -5.16
N THR A 254 13.48 -20.46 -6.25
CA THR A 254 12.97 -21.07 -7.49
C THR A 254 13.99 -22.03 -8.08
N ALA A 255 15.28 -21.68 -8.08
CA ALA A 255 16.32 -22.54 -8.61
C ALA A 255 16.46 -23.84 -7.80
N ASP A 256 16.36 -23.77 -6.46
CA ASP A 256 16.34 -24.96 -5.60
C ASP A 256 15.13 -25.86 -5.93
N ARG A 257 13.93 -25.26 -6.03
CA ARG A 257 12.69 -26.00 -6.31
C ARG A 257 12.56 -26.53 -7.74
N TYR A 258 13.08 -25.85 -8.75
CA TYR A 258 12.83 -26.18 -10.17
C TYR A 258 14.01 -26.84 -10.85
N LEU A 259 15.24 -26.47 -10.47
CA LEU A 259 16.46 -26.86 -11.16
C LEU A 259 17.32 -27.82 -10.33
N GLY A 260 16.87 -28.18 -9.12
CA GLY A 260 17.62 -29.06 -8.22
C GLY A 260 18.92 -28.41 -7.74
N MET A 261 18.92 -27.08 -7.59
CA MET A 261 20.05 -26.36 -6.98
C MET A 261 20.02 -26.55 -5.46
N HIS A 262 21.10 -26.13 -4.79
CA HIS A 262 21.33 -26.34 -3.37
C HIS A 262 21.75 -25.05 -2.66
N PHE A 263 21.02 -23.95 -2.86
CA PHE A 263 21.29 -22.70 -2.16
C PHE A 263 20.88 -22.76 -0.69
N PHE A 264 19.67 -23.24 -0.41
CA PHE A 264 19.03 -23.23 0.91
C PHE A 264 18.65 -24.62 1.42
N THR A 265 18.89 -25.67 0.63
CA THR A 265 18.63 -27.06 1.01
C THR A 265 19.48 -27.51 2.21
N ASN A 266 19.01 -28.51 2.96
CA ASN A 266 19.78 -29.12 4.05
C ASN A 266 20.90 -30.07 3.56
N GLU A 267 20.83 -30.48 2.30
CA GLU A 267 21.76 -31.42 1.68
C GLU A 267 22.75 -30.69 0.75
N LEU A 268 23.81 -31.41 0.35
CA LEU A 268 24.72 -31.01 -0.72
C LEU A 268 25.36 -29.61 -0.56
N GLY A 269 25.48 -29.13 0.68
CA GLY A 269 26.18 -27.90 1.04
C GLY A 269 25.32 -26.64 1.11
N GLY A 270 23.99 -26.75 0.91
CA GLY A 270 23.07 -25.62 1.06
C GLY A 270 22.97 -25.08 2.49
N ASN A 271 22.45 -23.86 2.64
CA ASN A 271 22.33 -23.20 3.93
C ASN A 271 21.01 -22.42 4.07
N ALA A 272 20.04 -23.02 4.77
CA ALA A 272 18.74 -22.39 5.04
C ALA A 272 18.86 -21.04 5.79
N MET A 273 19.85 -20.86 6.68
CA MET A 273 20.05 -19.60 7.41
C MET A 273 20.40 -18.43 6.49
N MET A 274 21.00 -18.72 5.32
CA MET A 274 21.29 -17.67 4.33
C MET A 274 20.00 -17.08 3.76
N TYR A 275 18.97 -17.88 3.52
CA TYR A 275 17.66 -17.38 3.10
C TYR A 275 17.10 -16.42 4.14
N ILE A 276 17.11 -16.81 5.43
CA ILE A 276 16.59 -15.99 6.53
C ILE A 276 17.34 -14.66 6.61
N ASN A 277 18.66 -14.66 6.43
CA ASN A 277 19.42 -13.42 6.36
C ASN A 277 18.98 -12.54 5.16
N LEU A 278 18.97 -13.10 3.94
CA LEU A 278 18.65 -12.36 2.71
C LEU A 278 17.23 -11.80 2.70
N ILE A 279 16.24 -12.61 3.11
CA ILE A 279 14.84 -12.19 3.11
C ILE A 279 14.63 -11.02 4.08
N TRP A 280 15.35 -10.97 5.21
CA TRP A 280 15.21 -9.85 6.15
C TRP A 280 16.00 -8.60 5.78
N VAL A 281 17.11 -8.73 5.02
CA VAL A 281 17.77 -7.58 4.38
C VAL A 281 16.76 -6.81 3.53
N TRP A 282 15.81 -7.49 2.89
CA TRP A 282 14.65 -6.84 2.27
C TRP A 282 13.53 -6.51 3.27
N GLY A 283 13.14 -7.48 4.10
CA GLY A 283 11.89 -7.44 4.85
C GLY A 283 11.82 -6.36 5.92
N HIS A 284 12.95 -5.99 6.54
CA HIS A 284 12.93 -4.88 7.50
C HIS A 284 12.85 -3.50 6.82
N PRO A 285 13.63 -3.18 5.78
CA PRO A 285 13.39 -1.98 4.98
C PRO A 285 11.97 -1.88 4.41
N GLU A 286 11.33 -2.99 4.02
CA GLU A 286 9.94 -3.00 3.54
C GLU A 286 8.96 -2.41 4.55
N VAL A 287 9.10 -2.69 5.85
CA VAL A 287 8.17 -2.10 6.84
C VAL A 287 8.31 -0.59 6.93
N TYR A 288 9.49 -0.04 6.59
CA TYR A 288 9.69 1.41 6.48
C TYR A 288 9.13 1.99 5.17
N ILE A 289 9.20 1.24 4.07
CA ILE A 289 8.55 1.59 2.80
C ILE A 289 7.04 1.80 3.01
N LEU A 290 6.42 0.99 3.89
CA LEU A 290 5.00 1.14 4.23
C LEU A 290 4.72 2.36 5.12
N ILE A 291 5.52 2.56 6.18
CA ILE A 291 5.19 3.57 7.21
C ILE A 291 5.56 5.01 6.82
N LEU A 292 6.61 5.20 6.03
CA LEU A 292 7.13 6.54 5.73
C LEU A 292 6.10 7.41 4.98
N PRO A 293 5.40 6.93 3.93
CA PRO A 293 4.40 7.77 3.26
C PRO A 293 3.18 8.03 4.15
N ALA A 294 2.79 7.08 5.01
CA ALA A 294 1.76 7.31 6.02
C ALA A 294 2.16 8.44 6.99
N PHE A 295 3.41 8.48 7.46
CA PHE A 295 3.94 9.63 8.22
C PHE A 295 3.88 10.96 7.44
N GLY A 296 4.11 10.91 6.13
CA GLY A 296 3.92 12.05 5.25
C GLY A 296 2.47 12.53 5.28
N ALA A 297 1.52 11.62 5.11
CA ALA A 297 0.09 11.94 5.08
C ALA A 297 -0.37 12.55 6.41
N PHE A 298 0.03 11.95 7.55
CA PHE A 298 -0.27 12.52 8.86
C PHE A 298 0.29 13.94 9.03
N SER A 299 1.48 14.23 8.48
CA SER A 299 2.09 15.56 8.55
C SER A 299 1.25 16.61 7.82
N GLU A 300 0.79 16.31 6.61
CA GLU A 300 -0.04 17.22 5.81
C GLU A 300 -1.44 17.43 6.44
N ILE A 301 -2.05 16.33 6.92
CA ILE A 301 -3.36 16.35 7.56
C ILE A 301 -3.32 17.19 8.83
N ILE A 302 -2.33 16.97 9.70
CA ILE A 302 -2.30 17.67 11.00
C ILE A 302 -1.95 19.15 10.86
N ALA A 303 -1.10 19.52 9.90
CA ALA A 303 -0.85 20.92 9.58
C ALA A 303 -2.13 21.61 9.07
N THR A 304 -2.85 20.96 8.16
CA THR A 304 -4.09 21.48 7.57
C THR A 304 -5.21 21.65 8.61
N PHE A 305 -5.49 20.62 9.42
CA PHE A 305 -6.60 20.68 10.37
C PHE A 305 -6.26 21.37 11.69
N SER A 306 -4.98 21.63 11.99
CA SER A 306 -4.57 22.50 13.11
C SER A 306 -4.50 23.98 12.72
N GLY A 307 -4.56 24.29 11.42
CA GLY A 307 -4.45 25.66 10.90
C GLY A 307 -3.08 26.29 11.10
N LYS A 308 -2.02 25.47 11.21
CA LYS A 308 -0.65 25.90 11.54
C LYS A 308 0.37 25.23 10.61
N PRO A 309 1.50 25.92 10.33
CA PRO A 309 2.62 25.27 9.64
C PRO A 309 3.15 24.11 10.47
N LEU A 310 3.71 23.11 9.77
CA LEU A 310 4.31 21.95 10.43
C LEU A 310 5.49 22.38 11.31
N PHE A 311 5.43 22.03 12.59
CA PHE A 311 6.52 22.30 13.52
C PHE A 311 7.74 21.45 13.17
N GLY A 312 8.92 22.08 13.11
CA GLY A 312 10.18 21.36 12.91
C GLY A 312 10.35 20.75 11.51
N TYR A 313 9.87 21.38 10.43
CA TYR A 313 10.00 20.87 9.05
C TYR A 313 11.39 20.28 8.71
N LYS A 314 12.48 21.01 8.97
CA LYS A 314 13.84 20.51 8.70
C LYS A 314 14.17 19.26 9.51
N SER A 315 13.77 19.24 10.78
CA SER A 315 13.93 18.10 11.68
C SER A 315 13.14 16.89 11.17
N MET A 316 11.92 17.09 10.68
CA MET A 316 11.09 16.05 10.06
C MET A 316 11.75 15.44 8.81
N VAL A 317 12.34 16.27 7.95
CA VAL A 317 13.06 15.81 6.75
C VAL A 317 14.30 15.01 7.14
N TYR A 318 15.16 15.54 8.02
CA TYR A 318 16.35 14.82 8.46
C TYR A 318 16.02 13.52 9.20
N ALA A 319 14.98 13.51 10.05
CA ALA A 319 14.51 12.28 10.69
C ALA A 319 14.10 11.22 9.65
N THR A 320 13.41 11.63 8.58
CA THR A 320 13.02 10.74 7.47
C THR A 320 14.25 10.17 6.75
N ALA A 321 15.22 11.02 6.42
CA ALA A 321 16.46 10.59 5.76
C ALA A 321 17.28 9.64 6.65
N SER A 322 17.37 9.92 7.95
CA SER A 322 18.05 9.05 8.93
C SER A 322 17.39 7.68 9.02
N ILE A 323 16.06 7.59 9.03
CA ILE A 323 15.34 6.30 8.98
C ILE A 323 15.72 5.54 7.70
N GLY A 324 15.74 6.23 6.56
CA GLY A 324 16.16 5.65 5.28
C GLY A 324 17.53 4.98 5.38
N VAL A 325 18.54 5.68 5.91
CA VAL A 325 19.89 5.10 6.07
C VAL A 325 19.92 3.99 7.12
N LEU A 326 19.35 4.22 8.30
CA LEU A 326 19.40 3.26 9.42
C LEU A 326 18.65 1.96 9.13
N SER A 327 17.64 1.99 8.25
CA SER A 327 16.88 0.79 7.86
C SER A 327 17.76 -0.34 7.31
N PHE A 328 18.92 0.00 6.75
CA PHE A 328 19.90 -0.96 6.23
C PHE A 328 20.84 -1.54 7.30
N PHE A 329 20.68 -1.23 8.59
CA PHE A 329 21.61 -1.67 9.65
C PHE A 329 20.93 -2.42 10.80
N VAL A 330 19.71 -2.92 10.59
CA VAL A 330 18.85 -3.41 11.68
C VAL A 330 18.22 -4.78 11.42
N TRP A 331 18.29 -5.31 10.19
CA TRP A 331 17.50 -6.49 9.78
C TRP A 331 17.72 -7.76 10.62
N LEU A 332 18.89 -7.93 11.23
CA LEU A 332 19.23 -9.12 12.01
C LEU A 332 18.36 -9.30 13.26
N HIS A 333 17.72 -8.24 13.76
CA HIS A 333 16.84 -8.37 14.93
C HIS A 333 15.66 -9.33 14.72
N HIS A 334 15.34 -9.68 13.47
CA HIS A 334 14.28 -10.64 13.18
C HIS A 334 14.68 -12.09 13.43
N PHE A 335 15.95 -12.34 13.75
CA PHE A 335 16.48 -13.68 13.98
C PHE A 335 17.59 -13.69 15.04
N PHE A 336 17.45 -12.90 16.11
CA PHE A 336 18.38 -12.95 17.26
C PHE A 336 18.53 -14.36 17.86
N THR A 337 17.50 -15.18 17.73
CA THR A 337 17.40 -16.57 18.18
C THR A 337 18.10 -17.60 17.28
N MET A 338 18.69 -17.18 16.15
CA MET A 338 19.35 -18.07 15.19
C MET A 338 20.81 -18.41 15.56
N GLY A 339 21.28 -18.02 16.75
CA GLY A 339 22.60 -18.42 17.27
C GLY A 339 23.77 -17.53 16.84
N SER A 340 23.51 -16.32 16.34
CA SER A 340 24.55 -15.30 16.12
C SER A 340 25.31 -14.98 17.42
N GLY A 341 26.60 -14.64 17.30
CA GLY A 341 27.42 -14.30 18.46
C GLY A 341 26.92 -13.06 19.23
N ALA A 342 27.22 -12.98 20.53
CA ALA A 342 26.72 -11.92 21.41
C ALA A 342 27.02 -10.50 20.91
N ASN A 343 28.21 -10.27 20.33
CA ASN A 343 28.59 -8.97 19.78
C ASN A 343 27.71 -8.56 18.59
N VAL A 344 27.33 -9.51 17.74
CA VAL A 344 26.46 -9.26 16.58
C VAL A 344 25.05 -8.91 17.06
N ASN A 345 24.49 -9.70 17.99
CA ASN A 345 23.18 -9.41 18.57
C ASN A 345 23.16 -8.05 19.29
N ALA A 346 24.22 -7.71 20.04
CA ALA A 346 24.34 -6.43 20.71
C ALA A 346 24.39 -5.25 19.71
N PHE A 347 25.19 -5.36 18.64
CA PHE A 347 25.26 -4.33 17.60
C PHE A 347 23.89 -4.05 16.98
N PHE A 348 23.22 -5.10 16.49
CA PHE A 348 21.92 -4.94 15.83
C PHE A 348 20.82 -4.50 16.80
N GLY A 349 20.86 -4.94 18.07
CA GLY A 349 19.93 -4.45 19.10
C GLY A 349 20.11 -2.96 19.40
N ILE A 350 21.36 -2.48 19.49
CA ILE A 350 21.67 -1.05 19.67
C ILE A 350 21.21 -0.24 18.46
N MET A 351 21.55 -0.67 17.24
CA MET A 351 21.15 0.04 16.01
C MET A 351 19.62 0.11 15.87
N THR A 352 18.91 -0.97 16.24
CA THR A 352 17.45 -1.00 16.25
C THR A 352 16.87 -0.08 17.30
N THR A 353 17.52 0.08 18.45
CA THR A 353 17.09 1.07 19.45
C THR A 353 17.31 2.50 18.96
N ILE A 354 18.43 2.79 18.27
CA ILE A 354 18.74 4.12 17.72
C ILE A 354 17.69 4.60 16.71
N ILE A 355 17.14 3.70 15.89
CA ILE A 355 16.13 4.08 14.88
C ILE A 355 14.81 4.60 15.49
N SER A 356 14.56 4.33 16.77
CA SER A 356 13.42 4.87 17.49
C SER A 356 13.50 6.38 17.70
N ILE A 357 14.72 6.96 17.75
CA ILE A 357 14.94 8.38 18.02
C ILE A 357 14.36 9.26 16.90
N PRO A 358 14.72 9.07 15.60
CA PRO A 358 14.09 9.82 14.51
C PRO A 358 12.56 9.73 14.52
N THR A 359 12.01 8.55 14.83
CA THR A 359 10.56 8.33 14.87
C THR A 359 9.91 9.08 16.02
N GLY A 360 10.52 9.06 17.21
CA GLY A 360 10.08 9.84 18.37
C GLY A 360 10.06 11.34 18.09
N VAL A 361 11.11 11.87 17.45
CA VAL A 361 11.17 13.28 17.02
C VAL A 361 9.97 13.65 16.14
N LYS A 362 9.55 12.76 15.23
CA LYS A 362 8.36 12.99 14.40
C LYS A 362 7.07 13.08 15.22
N LEU A 363 6.88 12.17 16.19
CA LEU A 363 5.72 12.20 17.09
C LEU A 363 5.62 13.52 17.87
N PHE A 364 6.73 14.00 18.44
CA PHE A 364 6.76 15.28 19.15
C PHE A 364 6.50 16.47 18.21
N ASN A 365 7.07 16.46 17.00
CA ASN A 365 6.83 17.52 16.02
C ASN A 365 5.34 17.58 15.61
N TRP A 366 4.64 16.46 15.48
CA TRP A 366 3.17 16.47 15.27
C TRP A 366 2.42 17.04 16.46
N LEU A 367 2.76 16.65 17.69
CA LEU A 367 2.17 17.22 18.92
C LEU A 367 2.35 18.75 18.99
N PHE A 368 3.55 19.26 18.70
CA PHE A 368 3.83 20.70 18.70
C PHE A 368 3.19 21.45 17.51
N THR A 369 2.91 20.75 16.42
CA THR A 369 2.10 21.31 15.32
C THR A 369 0.69 21.59 15.81
N MET A 370 0.08 20.64 16.52
CA MET A 370 -1.25 20.77 17.14
C MET A 370 -1.28 21.79 18.29
N TYR A 371 -0.22 21.85 19.10
CA TYR A 371 -0.12 22.77 20.24
C TYR A 371 -0.34 24.22 19.82
N ARG A 372 -1.24 24.95 20.50
CA ARG A 372 -1.68 26.32 20.14
C ARG A 372 -2.27 26.47 18.73
N GLY A 373 -2.65 25.36 18.08
CA GLY A 373 -3.48 25.38 16.86
C GLY A 373 -4.97 25.41 17.18
N ARG A 374 -5.79 25.46 16.12
CA ARG A 374 -7.25 25.29 16.22
C ARG A 374 -7.64 24.00 15.54
N ILE A 375 -7.70 22.93 16.32
CA ILE A 375 -7.92 21.57 15.81
C ILE A 375 -9.37 21.42 15.34
N ARG A 376 -9.55 21.14 14.05
CA ARG A 376 -10.83 20.72 13.48
C ARG A 376 -10.96 19.20 13.55
N TYR A 377 -11.97 18.71 14.28
CA TYR A 377 -12.23 17.28 14.48
C TYR A 377 -12.95 16.63 13.28
N HIS A 378 -12.23 16.63 12.15
CA HIS A 378 -12.56 15.85 10.95
C HIS A 378 -12.14 14.39 11.12
N SER A 379 -12.74 13.45 10.36
CA SER A 379 -12.38 12.02 10.37
C SER A 379 -10.87 11.80 10.18
N SER A 380 -10.23 12.48 9.22
CA SER A 380 -8.77 12.41 9.03
C SER A 380 -7.97 12.83 10.27
N THR A 381 -8.43 13.82 11.03
CA THR A 381 -7.79 14.24 12.29
C THR A 381 -7.92 13.16 13.36
N LEU A 382 -9.09 12.51 13.45
CA LEU A 382 -9.32 11.41 14.39
C LEU A 382 -8.40 10.23 14.09
N TRP A 383 -8.27 9.82 12.83
CA TRP A 383 -7.32 8.81 12.40
C TRP A 383 -5.88 9.16 12.81
N THR A 384 -5.46 10.42 12.62
CA THR A 384 -4.13 10.89 13.03
C THR A 384 -3.92 10.82 14.55
N ILE A 385 -4.90 11.23 15.35
CA ILE A 385 -4.81 11.14 16.82
C ILE A 385 -4.78 9.68 17.28
N GLY A 386 -5.65 8.84 16.72
CA GLY A 386 -5.68 7.40 16.97
C GLY A 386 -4.36 6.73 16.61
N PHE A 387 -3.75 7.13 15.49
CA PHE A 387 -2.40 6.74 15.11
C PHE A 387 -1.38 7.11 16.18
N MET A 388 -1.32 8.37 16.59
CA MET A 388 -0.28 8.84 17.54
C MET A 388 -0.30 8.05 18.85
N ILE A 389 -1.49 7.73 19.36
CA ILE A 389 -1.66 6.93 20.59
C ILE A 389 -1.25 5.47 20.35
N THR A 390 -1.83 4.85 19.32
CA THR A 390 -1.63 3.43 19.01
C THR A 390 -0.16 3.16 18.68
N PHE A 391 0.38 3.92 17.75
CA PHE A 391 1.76 3.79 17.28
C PHE A 391 2.80 4.10 18.37
N ALA A 392 2.52 4.98 19.35
CA ALA A 392 3.43 5.18 20.48
C ALA A 392 3.57 3.91 21.33
N VAL A 393 2.46 3.20 21.60
CA VAL A 393 2.49 1.91 22.31
C VAL A 393 3.13 0.82 21.45
N GLY A 394 2.80 0.78 20.16
CA GLY A 394 3.44 -0.13 19.20
C GLY A 394 4.96 0.06 19.16
N GLY A 395 5.42 1.30 19.03
CA GLY A 395 6.85 1.64 19.03
C GLY A 395 7.54 1.28 20.35
N MET A 396 6.90 1.51 21.49
CA MET A 396 7.44 1.13 22.80
C MET A 396 7.67 -0.38 22.91
N THR A 397 6.69 -1.18 22.48
CA THR A 397 6.82 -2.65 22.47
C THR A 397 7.88 -3.14 21.47
N GLY A 398 8.10 -2.43 20.37
CA GLY A 398 9.16 -2.72 19.42
C GLY A 398 10.56 -2.44 19.96
N VAL A 399 10.72 -1.35 20.72
CA VAL A 399 11.98 -1.06 21.42
C VAL A 399 12.30 -2.14 22.46
N LEU A 400 11.29 -2.73 23.13
CA LEU A 400 11.51 -3.88 24.00
C LEU A 400 12.01 -5.10 23.22
N LEU A 401 11.41 -5.42 22.07
CA LEU A 401 11.83 -6.52 21.20
C LEU A 401 13.21 -6.28 20.55
N ALA A 402 13.67 -5.03 20.48
CA ALA A 402 15.02 -4.71 20.03
C ALA A 402 16.11 -5.15 21.02
N VAL A 403 15.75 -5.49 22.26
CA VAL A 403 16.68 -5.99 23.28
C VAL A 403 16.80 -7.51 23.14
N PRO A 404 17.95 -8.06 22.70
CA PRO A 404 18.06 -9.50 22.40
C PRO A 404 17.68 -10.41 23.57
N GLY A 405 18.03 -10.04 24.80
CA GLY A 405 17.67 -10.81 25.99
C GLY A 405 16.16 -10.91 26.25
N ALA A 406 15.39 -9.88 25.88
CA ALA A 406 13.93 -9.91 25.92
C ALA A 406 13.37 -10.65 24.70
N ASP A 407 13.95 -10.44 23.52
CA ASP A 407 13.53 -11.17 22.31
C ASP A 407 13.67 -12.68 22.49
N PHE A 408 14.70 -13.19 23.17
CA PHE A 408 14.85 -14.64 23.39
C PHE A 408 13.62 -15.32 24.02
N VAL A 409 12.81 -14.61 24.81
CA VAL A 409 11.58 -15.14 25.42
C VAL A 409 10.30 -14.69 24.72
N LEU A 410 10.33 -13.58 23.97
CA LEU A 410 9.18 -13.04 23.25
C LEU A 410 9.16 -13.40 21.76
N HIS A 411 10.27 -13.92 21.23
CA HIS A 411 10.44 -14.26 19.84
C HIS A 411 9.39 -15.29 19.41
N ASN A 412 8.67 -14.99 18.34
CA ASN A 412 7.56 -15.80 17.83
C ASN A 412 6.39 -16.05 18.80
N SER A 413 6.34 -15.38 19.96
CA SER A 413 5.14 -15.37 20.79
C SER A 413 4.05 -14.46 20.19
N LEU A 414 2.84 -14.50 20.75
CA LEU A 414 1.80 -13.56 20.37
C LEU A 414 2.14 -12.09 20.68
N PHE A 415 3.16 -11.82 21.51
CA PHE A 415 3.67 -10.48 21.75
C PHE A 415 4.23 -9.85 20.46
N LEU A 416 4.98 -10.63 19.68
CA LEU A 416 5.49 -10.19 18.38
C LEU A 416 4.35 -9.87 17.41
N VAL A 417 3.33 -10.73 17.37
CA VAL A 417 2.14 -10.53 16.53
C VAL A 417 1.41 -9.25 16.93
N ALA A 418 1.19 -9.04 18.23
CA ALA A 418 0.55 -7.85 18.78
C ALA A 418 1.34 -6.59 18.42
N HIS A 419 2.65 -6.58 18.66
CA HIS A 419 3.55 -5.47 18.34
C HIS A 419 3.46 -5.08 16.86
N PHE A 420 3.62 -6.05 15.95
CA PHE A 420 3.64 -5.76 14.53
C PHE A 420 2.28 -5.25 14.02
N HIS A 421 1.16 -5.84 14.48
CA HIS A 421 -0.16 -5.36 14.11
C HIS A 421 -0.45 -3.97 14.68
N ASN A 422 0.08 -3.65 15.87
CA ASN A 422 -0.02 -2.31 16.46
C ASN A 422 0.56 -1.24 15.53
N VAL A 423 1.80 -1.45 15.07
CA VAL A 423 2.48 -0.47 14.21
C VAL A 423 1.96 -0.45 12.78
N ILE A 424 1.52 -1.59 12.21
CA ILE A 424 0.99 -1.63 10.84
C ILE A 424 -0.45 -1.12 10.77
N ILE A 425 -1.35 -1.58 11.65
CA ILE A 425 -2.74 -1.10 11.64
C ILE A 425 -2.78 0.36 12.08
N GLY A 426 -2.21 0.66 13.25
CA GLY A 426 -2.20 2.01 13.81
C GLY A 426 -1.40 3.01 12.98
N GLY A 427 -0.30 2.58 12.36
CA GLY A 427 0.56 3.42 11.53
C GLY A 427 0.12 3.49 10.07
N VAL A 428 0.12 2.35 9.38
CA VAL A 428 -0.05 2.28 7.93
C VAL A 428 -1.53 2.34 7.55
N VAL A 429 -2.36 1.44 8.08
CA VAL A 429 -3.79 1.36 7.68
C VAL A 429 -4.52 2.64 8.07
N PHE A 430 -4.36 3.12 9.30
CA PHE A 430 -4.97 4.38 9.73
C PHE A 430 -4.47 5.56 8.90
N GLY A 431 -3.18 5.61 8.55
CA GLY A 431 -2.62 6.65 7.68
C GLY A 431 -3.19 6.62 6.27
N CYS A 432 -3.38 5.43 5.72
CA CYS A 432 -4.01 5.25 4.41
C CYS A 432 -5.48 5.69 4.42
N LEU A 433 -6.26 5.29 5.44
CA LEU A 433 -7.66 5.71 5.58
C LEU A 433 -7.78 7.23 5.82
N ALA A 434 -6.87 7.80 6.62
CA ALA A 434 -6.79 9.24 6.82
C ALA A 434 -6.50 9.99 5.51
N GLY A 435 -5.55 9.49 4.73
CA GLY A 435 -5.16 10.01 3.41
C GLY A 435 -6.28 9.89 2.38
N ILE A 436 -6.94 8.72 2.28
CA ILE A 436 -8.11 8.52 1.41
C ILE A 436 -9.17 9.55 1.77
N SER A 437 -9.53 9.70 3.04
CA SER A 437 -10.55 10.67 3.46
C SER A 437 -10.14 12.12 3.20
N PHE A 438 -8.84 12.43 3.28
CA PHE A 438 -8.33 13.78 3.08
C PHE A 438 -8.31 14.16 1.59
N TRP A 439 -7.77 13.31 0.72
CA TRP A 439 -7.62 13.59 -0.71
C TRP A 439 -8.77 13.09 -1.59
N PHE A 440 -9.81 12.45 -1.03
CA PHE A 440 -10.99 12.00 -1.79
C PHE A 440 -11.60 13.09 -2.70
N PRO A 441 -11.79 14.35 -2.23
CA PRO A 441 -12.38 15.41 -3.06
C PRO A 441 -11.52 15.76 -4.26
N LYS A 442 -10.19 15.67 -4.13
CA LYS A 442 -9.25 16.02 -5.19
C LYS A 442 -9.39 15.10 -6.40
N VAL A 443 -9.80 13.85 -6.17
CA VAL A 443 -9.93 12.84 -7.21
C VAL A 443 -11.36 12.75 -7.76
N PHE A 444 -12.36 12.86 -6.88
CA PHE A 444 -13.76 12.62 -7.26
C PHE A 444 -14.64 13.88 -7.32
N GLY A 445 -14.17 15.02 -6.81
CA GLY A 445 -14.89 16.30 -6.81
C GLY A 445 -15.90 16.49 -5.68
N PHE A 446 -15.97 15.59 -4.71
CA PHE A 446 -16.87 15.68 -3.56
C PHE A 446 -16.23 15.06 -2.30
N THR A 447 -16.69 15.46 -1.12
CA THR A 447 -16.19 14.96 0.17
C THR A 447 -16.85 13.66 0.59
N LEU A 448 -16.18 12.89 1.44
CA LEU A 448 -16.78 11.71 2.07
C LEU A 448 -17.75 12.13 3.19
N ASP A 449 -18.72 11.26 3.49
CA ASP A 449 -19.71 11.49 4.54
C ASP A 449 -19.02 11.37 5.90
N GLU A 450 -19.10 12.44 6.67
CA GLU A 450 -18.33 12.59 7.90
C GLU A 450 -18.89 11.75 9.06
N PHE A 451 -20.19 11.45 9.06
CA PHE A 451 -20.78 10.61 10.10
C PHE A 451 -20.25 9.18 9.98
N TRP A 452 -20.34 8.58 8.79
CA TRP A 452 -19.85 7.22 8.56
C TRP A 452 -18.32 7.11 8.67
N GLY A 453 -17.59 8.18 8.34
CA GLY A 453 -16.14 8.26 8.57
C GLY A 453 -15.78 8.13 10.05
N LYS A 454 -16.51 8.82 10.93
CA LYS A 454 -16.34 8.73 12.38
C LYS A 454 -16.76 7.37 12.95
N VAL A 455 -17.85 6.79 12.44
CA VAL A 455 -18.27 5.43 12.82
C VAL A 455 -17.17 4.42 12.46
N SER A 456 -16.66 4.48 11.23
CA SER A 456 -15.54 3.64 10.79
C SER A 456 -14.35 3.79 11.73
N PHE A 457 -13.91 5.03 12.00
CA PHE A 457 -12.81 5.31 12.92
C PHE A 457 -12.99 4.67 14.31
N TRP A 458 -14.14 4.88 14.96
CA TRP A 458 -14.35 4.37 16.32
C TRP A 458 -14.42 2.84 16.36
N CYS A 459 -15.09 2.22 15.38
CA CYS A 459 -15.13 0.76 15.26
C CYS A 459 -13.72 0.18 15.06
N TRP A 460 -12.91 0.79 14.19
CA TRP A 460 -11.52 0.38 13.98
C TRP A 460 -10.66 0.55 15.23
N LEU A 461 -10.73 1.71 15.89
CA LEU A 461 -9.90 1.99 17.08
C LEU A 461 -10.25 1.05 18.24
N ILE A 462 -11.53 0.94 18.58
CA ILE A 462 -12.00 0.06 19.66
C ILE A 462 -11.73 -1.40 19.31
N GLY A 463 -12.05 -1.81 18.08
CA GLY A 463 -11.83 -3.16 17.60
C GLY A 463 -10.36 -3.56 17.63
N TYR A 464 -9.46 -2.65 17.22
CA TYR A 464 -8.02 -2.86 17.31
C TYR A 464 -7.56 -3.14 18.75
N TRP A 465 -7.92 -2.28 19.70
CA TRP A 465 -7.48 -2.44 21.09
C TRP A 465 -8.05 -3.72 21.72
N LEU A 466 -9.31 -4.08 21.42
CA LEU A 466 -9.89 -5.35 21.87
C LEU A 466 -9.25 -6.56 21.19
N ALA A 467 -8.87 -6.46 19.91
CA ALA A 467 -8.31 -7.58 19.16
C ALA A 467 -6.87 -7.91 19.55
N PHE A 468 -6.03 -6.90 19.76
CA PHE A 468 -4.57 -7.07 19.86
C PHE A 468 -4.02 -6.89 21.27
N THR A 469 -4.68 -6.17 22.18
CA THR A 469 -4.22 -6.08 23.58
C THR A 469 -4.17 -7.44 24.27
N PRO A 470 -5.18 -8.32 24.13
CA PRO A 470 -5.12 -9.66 24.71
C PRO A 470 -3.90 -10.46 24.22
N LEU A 471 -3.44 -10.21 22.99
CA LEU A 471 -2.31 -10.93 22.41
C LEU A 471 -0.96 -10.54 23.04
N TYR A 472 -0.83 -9.31 23.58
CA TYR A 472 0.34 -8.96 24.40
C TYR A 472 0.39 -9.79 25.68
N VAL A 473 -0.76 -9.96 26.36
CA VAL A 473 -0.86 -10.76 27.58
C VAL A 473 -0.57 -12.23 27.28
N LEU A 474 -1.24 -12.80 26.27
CA LEU A 474 -1.01 -14.18 25.84
C LEU A 474 0.44 -14.43 25.42
N GLY A 475 1.10 -13.44 24.81
CA GLY A 475 2.51 -13.50 24.46
C GLY A 475 3.44 -13.62 25.67
N PHE A 476 3.08 -12.99 26.80
CA PHE A 476 3.79 -13.15 28.08
C PHE A 476 3.44 -14.46 28.78
N GLU A 477 2.21 -14.96 28.62
CA GLU A 477 1.77 -16.26 29.14
C GLU A 477 2.31 -17.46 28.34
N GLY A 478 3.10 -17.22 27.29
CA GLY A 478 3.80 -18.25 26.52
C GLY A 478 3.05 -18.76 25.29
N MET A 479 1.92 -18.17 24.91
CA MET A 479 1.22 -18.57 23.68
C MET A 479 2.05 -18.16 22.44
N THR A 480 2.38 -19.13 21.61
CA THR A 480 3.15 -18.91 20.37
C THR A 480 2.25 -18.61 19.17
N ARG A 481 2.83 -17.99 18.14
CA ARG A 481 2.15 -17.72 16.87
C ARG A 481 1.78 -19.01 16.12
N ARG A 482 0.81 -18.91 15.21
CA ARG A 482 0.43 -19.95 14.23
C ARG A 482 -0.18 -21.24 14.80
N MET A 483 -0.53 -21.27 16.08
CA MET A 483 -1.29 -22.40 16.63
C MET A 483 -2.76 -22.34 16.18
N ASN A 484 -3.23 -23.44 15.60
CA ASN A 484 -4.62 -23.62 15.17
C ASN A 484 -5.50 -24.30 16.25
N HIS A 485 -4.89 -24.87 17.28
CA HIS A 485 -5.51 -25.54 18.42
C HIS A 485 -4.64 -25.40 19.67
N TYR A 486 -5.24 -25.38 20.86
CA TYR A 486 -4.54 -25.27 22.14
C TYR A 486 -5.34 -25.92 23.28
N SER A 487 -4.65 -26.33 24.36
CA SER A 487 -5.24 -27.03 25.52
C SER A 487 -5.01 -26.30 26.85
N VAL A 488 -4.70 -25.01 26.81
CA VAL A 488 -4.45 -24.16 27.99
C VAL A 488 -5.71 -23.33 28.24
N PRO A 489 -6.55 -23.67 29.25
CA PRO A 489 -7.84 -23.01 29.46
C PRO A 489 -7.73 -21.51 29.75
N GLU A 490 -6.64 -21.09 30.41
CA GLU A 490 -6.39 -19.70 30.81
C GLU A 490 -6.29 -18.76 29.60
N TRP A 491 -5.87 -19.27 28.44
CA TRP A 491 -5.75 -18.47 27.21
C TRP A 491 -7.09 -18.19 26.54
N HIS A 492 -8.11 -19.02 26.80
CA HIS A 492 -9.36 -18.98 26.06
C HIS A 492 -10.15 -17.66 26.21
N PRO A 493 -10.33 -17.08 27.42
CA PRO A 493 -11.03 -15.81 27.57
C PRO A 493 -10.40 -14.67 26.75
N TRP A 494 -9.06 -14.62 26.69
CA TRP A 494 -8.32 -13.63 25.91
C TRP A 494 -8.55 -13.77 24.41
N LEU A 495 -8.62 -15.00 23.90
CA LEU A 495 -8.89 -15.28 22.48
C LEU A 495 -10.34 -14.95 22.09
N VAL A 496 -11.30 -15.13 23.00
CA VAL A 496 -12.69 -14.71 22.80
C VAL A 496 -12.78 -13.18 22.71
N VAL A 497 -12.09 -12.45 23.62
CA VAL A 497 -12.02 -10.97 23.54
C VAL A 497 -11.37 -10.55 22.22
N ALA A 498 -10.31 -11.24 21.79
CA ALA A 498 -9.65 -10.95 20.53
C ALA A 498 -10.59 -11.14 19.31
N LEU A 499 -11.45 -12.15 19.33
CA LEU A 499 -12.49 -12.36 18.32
C LEU A 499 -13.53 -11.23 18.33
N VAL A 500 -14.00 -10.79 19.50
CA VAL A 500 -14.92 -9.65 19.61
C VAL A 500 -14.29 -8.39 19.01
N GLY A 501 -13.01 -8.14 19.30
CA GLY A 501 -12.27 -7.04 18.67
C GLY A 501 -12.22 -7.15 17.15
N ALA A 502 -11.98 -8.35 16.61
CA ALA A 502 -12.00 -8.58 15.17
C ALA A 502 -13.38 -8.29 14.55
N VAL A 503 -14.48 -8.62 15.23
CA VAL A 503 -15.85 -8.26 14.79
C VAL A 503 -16.03 -6.74 14.72
N PHE A 504 -15.54 -5.99 15.71
CA PHE A 504 -15.55 -4.52 15.68
C PHE A 504 -14.75 -3.95 14.51
N VAL A 505 -13.58 -4.52 14.19
CA VAL A 505 -12.83 -4.14 12.98
C VAL A 505 -13.66 -4.40 11.72
N GLY A 506 -14.35 -5.54 11.65
CA GLY A 506 -15.28 -5.85 10.55
C GLY A 506 -16.40 -4.83 10.40
N MET A 507 -16.98 -4.37 11.50
CA MET A 507 -17.96 -3.26 11.50
C MET A 507 -17.33 -1.95 11.01
N GLY A 508 -16.06 -1.68 11.33
CA GLY A 508 -15.31 -0.54 10.81
C GLY A 508 -15.12 -0.60 9.29
N ILE A 509 -14.75 -1.76 8.76
CA ILE A 509 -14.65 -1.99 7.30
C ILE A 509 -16.01 -1.79 6.64
N LEU A 510 -17.08 -2.35 7.22
CA LEU A 510 -18.44 -2.17 6.70
C LEU A 510 -18.86 -0.69 6.71
N ALA A 511 -18.58 0.03 7.79
CA ALA A 511 -18.86 1.46 7.90
C ALA A 511 -18.09 2.28 6.84
N MET A 512 -16.85 1.92 6.51
CA MET A 512 -16.10 2.52 5.41
C MET A 512 -16.77 2.28 4.04
N LEU A 513 -17.26 1.07 3.77
CA LEU A 513 -17.98 0.77 2.53
C LEU A 513 -19.31 1.55 2.44
N VAL A 514 -20.04 1.64 3.56
CA VAL A 514 -21.26 2.44 3.66
C VAL A 514 -20.95 3.93 3.47
N GLN A 515 -19.85 4.42 4.02
CA GLN A 515 -19.38 5.79 3.82
C GLN A 515 -19.23 6.10 2.33
N ILE A 516 -18.47 5.26 1.60
CA ILE A 516 -18.27 5.43 0.15
C ILE A 516 -19.61 5.43 -0.59
N TYR A 517 -20.50 4.47 -0.30
CA TYR A 517 -21.80 4.37 -0.93
C TYR A 517 -22.68 5.61 -0.69
N VAL A 518 -22.81 6.06 0.56
CA VAL A 518 -23.61 7.23 0.93
C VAL A 518 -23.04 8.50 0.30
N SER A 519 -21.72 8.65 0.27
CA SER A 519 -21.06 9.80 -0.38
C SER A 519 -21.30 9.84 -1.89
N VAL A 520 -21.20 8.70 -2.59
CA VAL A 520 -21.49 8.64 -4.03
C VAL A 520 -22.95 8.98 -4.33
N ARG A 521 -23.88 8.56 -3.46
CA ARG A 521 -25.31 8.90 -3.57
C ARG A 521 -25.56 10.39 -3.33
N ARG A 522 -24.86 11.00 -2.36
CA ARG A 522 -24.98 12.42 -1.97
C ARG A 522 -23.96 13.34 -2.66
N ARG A 523 -23.29 12.88 -3.73
CA ARG A 523 -22.16 13.59 -4.36
C ARG A 523 -22.46 15.04 -4.78
N ASN A 524 -23.72 15.34 -5.11
CA ASN A 524 -24.12 16.70 -5.49
C ASN A 524 -24.21 17.64 -4.28
N GLU A 525 -24.56 17.12 -3.10
CA GLU A 525 -24.62 17.88 -1.85
C GLU A 525 -23.23 18.07 -1.23
N LEU A 526 -22.34 17.08 -1.42
CA LEU A 526 -20.99 17.04 -0.86
C LEU A 526 -19.92 17.62 -1.81
N ARG A 527 -20.35 18.28 -2.87
CA ARG A 527 -19.46 18.75 -3.94
C ARG A 527 -18.47 19.79 -3.41
N ASP A 528 -17.21 19.64 -3.83
CA ASP A 528 -16.21 20.69 -3.67
C ASP A 528 -16.28 21.64 -4.87
N GLU A 529 -16.60 22.91 -4.60
CA GLU A 529 -16.77 23.92 -5.64
C GLU A 529 -15.55 24.83 -5.81
N THR A 530 -14.58 24.78 -4.89
CA THR A 530 -13.39 25.63 -4.92
C THR A 530 -12.13 24.88 -5.35
N GLY A 531 -12.08 23.58 -5.11
CA GLY A 531 -10.84 22.81 -5.23
C GLY A 531 -10.06 22.71 -3.92
N ASP A 532 -10.49 23.45 -2.89
CA ASP A 532 -9.91 23.53 -1.57
C ASP A 532 -11.01 23.45 -0.49
N PRO A 533 -11.53 22.24 -0.20
CA PRO A 533 -12.63 22.05 0.74
C PRO A 533 -12.16 22.17 2.20
N TRP A 534 -10.85 22.09 2.42
CA TRP A 534 -10.26 22.03 3.75
C TRP A 534 -9.56 23.32 4.15
N ASN A 535 -9.44 24.31 3.26
CA ASN A 535 -8.47 25.39 3.42
C ASN A 535 -7.06 24.79 3.62
N GLY A 536 -6.59 24.00 2.66
CA GLY A 536 -5.33 23.27 2.65
C GLY A 536 -4.12 24.18 2.42
N ARG A 537 -2.92 23.66 2.69
CA ARG A 537 -1.66 24.44 2.68
C ARG A 537 -0.79 24.20 1.44
N SER A 538 -0.89 23.02 0.87
CA SER A 538 -0.07 22.49 -0.21
C SER A 538 -0.70 22.72 -1.60
N LEU A 539 0.09 22.52 -2.66
CA LEU A 539 -0.27 22.89 -4.03
C LEU A 539 -1.40 22.07 -4.66
N GLU A 540 -1.65 20.85 -4.21
CA GLU A 540 -2.75 20.07 -4.76
C GLU A 540 -4.11 20.77 -4.58
N TRP A 541 -4.24 21.59 -3.53
CA TRP A 541 -5.45 22.38 -3.23
C TRP A 541 -5.58 23.63 -4.11
N SER A 542 -4.53 24.01 -4.85
CA SER A 542 -4.60 25.12 -5.81
C SER A 542 -5.18 24.71 -7.16
N THR A 543 -5.51 23.43 -7.37
CA THR A 543 -6.17 22.89 -8.57
C THR A 543 -7.68 22.69 -8.35
N SER A 544 -8.46 22.46 -9.40
CA SER A 544 -9.88 22.11 -9.26
C SER A 544 -10.09 20.78 -8.54
N SER A 545 -11.33 20.49 -8.16
CA SER A 545 -11.77 19.19 -7.67
C SER A 545 -12.93 18.69 -8.55
N PRO A 546 -12.75 17.61 -9.34
CA PRO A 546 -11.51 16.87 -9.53
C PRO A 546 -10.42 17.69 -10.23
N ALA A 547 -9.15 17.34 -10.03
CA ALA A 547 -8.04 17.95 -10.76
C ALA A 547 -8.15 17.64 -12.27
N PRO A 548 -7.80 18.58 -13.17
CA PRO A 548 -7.85 18.33 -14.61
C PRO A 548 -6.79 17.30 -15.00
N PHE A 549 -6.95 16.67 -16.16
CA PHE A 549 -6.06 15.59 -16.61
C PHE A 549 -4.59 16.05 -16.78
N TYR A 550 -4.36 17.33 -17.07
CA TYR A 550 -3.03 17.96 -17.14
C TYR A 550 -2.54 18.58 -15.81
N ASN A 551 -3.30 18.46 -14.72
CA ASN A 551 -3.08 19.06 -13.40
C ASN A 551 -3.01 20.60 -13.36
N PHE A 552 -1.98 21.18 -13.98
CA PHE A 552 -1.71 22.62 -14.01
C PHE A 552 -1.61 23.11 -15.45
N ALA A 553 -2.47 24.07 -15.82
CA ALA A 553 -2.40 24.72 -17.12
C ALA A 553 -1.06 25.46 -17.28
N ILE A 554 -0.69 26.24 -16.26
CA ILE A 554 0.63 26.90 -16.14
C ILE A 554 1.36 26.31 -14.94
N VAL A 555 2.60 25.90 -15.14
CA VAL A 555 3.44 25.34 -14.07
C VAL A 555 3.64 26.39 -12.98
N PRO A 556 3.36 26.08 -11.69
CA PRO A 556 3.42 27.07 -10.63
C PRO A 556 4.85 27.50 -10.32
N THR A 557 5.02 28.76 -9.93
CA THR A 557 6.29 29.27 -9.37
C THR A 557 6.30 29.07 -7.86
N ILE A 558 7.30 28.35 -7.35
CA ILE A 558 7.41 27.96 -5.94
C ILE A 558 8.62 28.64 -5.32
N THR A 559 8.37 29.48 -4.31
CA THR A 559 9.40 30.24 -3.58
C THR A 559 9.40 29.98 -2.08
N SER A 560 8.34 29.38 -1.55
CA SER A 560 8.22 29.00 -0.13
C SER A 560 7.82 27.53 0.04
N VAL A 561 7.85 27.04 1.29
CA VAL A 561 7.45 25.66 1.63
C VAL A 561 5.94 25.45 1.51
N GLU A 562 5.15 26.50 1.78
CA GLU A 562 3.68 26.46 1.79
C GLU A 562 3.13 27.47 0.77
N GLN A 563 3.60 27.38 -0.48
CA GLN A 563 3.33 28.36 -1.53
C GLN A 563 1.85 28.71 -1.67
N HIS A 564 0.96 27.70 -1.69
CA HIS A 564 -0.48 27.94 -1.81
C HIS A 564 -1.06 28.70 -0.60
N TRP A 565 -0.54 28.47 0.60
CA TRP A 565 -0.95 29.21 1.80
C TRP A 565 -0.52 30.68 1.74
N ASP A 566 0.74 30.93 1.35
CA ASP A 566 1.27 32.28 1.22
C ASP A 566 0.55 33.08 0.11
N ASP A 567 0.17 32.40 -0.97
CA ASP A 567 -0.62 33.00 -2.03
C ASP A 567 -2.06 33.32 -1.59
N LYS A 568 -2.64 32.53 -0.68
CA LYS A 568 -3.95 32.85 -0.10
C LYS A 568 -3.87 34.07 0.81
N ASP A 569 -2.85 34.13 1.67
CA ASP A 569 -2.65 35.25 2.60
C ASP A 569 -2.35 36.57 1.87
N SER A 570 -1.59 36.51 0.77
CA SER A 570 -1.30 37.66 -0.07
C SER A 570 -2.37 38.01 -1.11
N GLY A 571 -3.48 37.25 -1.18
CA GLY A 571 -4.57 37.47 -2.14
C GLY A 571 -4.23 37.11 -3.60
N ARG A 572 -3.19 36.30 -3.81
CA ARG A 572 -2.68 35.87 -5.13
C ARG A 572 -3.04 34.44 -5.53
N ALA A 573 -3.71 33.67 -4.66
CA ALA A 573 -3.96 32.24 -4.88
C ALA A 573 -4.77 31.90 -6.15
N TYR A 574 -5.71 32.76 -6.54
CA TYR A 574 -6.60 32.51 -7.67
C TYR A 574 -6.39 33.58 -8.74
N ARG A 575 -5.26 33.46 -9.45
CA ARG A 575 -4.94 34.34 -10.56
C ARG A 575 -5.26 33.68 -11.89
N GLN A 576 -6.11 34.35 -12.68
CA GLN A 576 -6.49 33.86 -14.00
C GLN A 576 -5.46 34.30 -15.03
N PRO A 577 -4.80 33.36 -15.74
CA PRO A 577 -3.92 33.68 -16.85
C PRO A 577 -4.64 34.40 -17.98
N THR A 578 -3.96 35.33 -18.64
CA THR A 578 -4.46 36.02 -19.84
C THR A 578 -4.27 35.20 -21.12
N GLN A 579 -3.28 34.30 -21.13
CA GLN A 579 -2.95 33.45 -22.27
C GLN A 579 -2.66 32.02 -21.80
N TYR A 580 -3.00 31.05 -22.65
CA TYR A 580 -2.72 29.64 -22.45
C TYR A 580 -1.89 29.11 -23.61
N GLU A 581 -1.12 28.07 -23.34
CA GLU A 581 -0.25 27.41 -24.31
C GLU A 581 -0.72 25.98 -24.55
N ASP A 582 -0.32 25.41 -25.68
CA ASP A 582 -0.54 24.00 -25.98
C ASP A 582 0.20 23.13 -24.95
N ILE A 583 -0.49 22.09 -24.44
CA ILE A 583 0.07 21.19 -23.42
C ILE A 583 0.39 19.84 -24.05
N HIS A 584 1.67 19.47 -24.03
CA HIS A 584 2.12 18.13 -24.38
C HIS A 584 1.70 17.12 -23.30
N MET A 585 1.03 16.04 -23.71
CA MET A 585 0.54 14.98 -22.84
C MET A 585 0.79 13.59 -23.44
N PRO A 586 1.04 12.56 -22.60
CA PRO A 586 1.18 11.19 -23.07
C PRO A 586 -0.16 10.59 -23.49
N ARG A 587 -0.16 9.75 -24.52
CA ARG A 587 -1.35 8.99 -24.94
C ARG A 587 -1.57 7.75 -24.08
N ASN A 588 -2.83 7.34 -24.00
CA ASN A 588 -3.21 6.05 -23.44
C ASN A 588 -2.67 4.90 -24.29
N THR A 589 -2.34 3.78 -23.65
CA THR A 589 -1.80 2.60 -24.33
C THR A 589 -2.30 1.30 -23.70
N GLY A 590 -2.66 0.33 -24.53
CA GLY A 590 -3.02 -1.02 -24.10
C GLY A 590 -1.83 -1.93 -23.83
N ALA A 591 -0.61 -1.52 -24.19
CA ALA A 591 0.58 -2.37 -24.08
C ALA A 591 0.83 -2.86 -22.64
N GLY A 592 0.57 -2.02 -21.63
CA GLY A 592 0.75 -2.40 -20.22
C GLY A 592 -0.15 -3.56 -19.80
N VAL A 593 -1.44 -3.48 -20.16
CA VAL A 593 -2.44 -4.54 -19.92
C VAL A 593 -2.05 -5.83 -20.63
N ILE A 594 -1.62 -5.74 -21.90
CA ILE A 594 -1.29 -6.90 -22.73
C ILE A 594 -0.04 -7.62 -22.21
N ILE A 595 1.03 -6.87 -21.85
CA ILE A 595 2.24 -7.45 -21.24
C ILE A 595 1.87 -8.16 -19.93
N ALA A 596 1.04 -7.53 -19.09
CA ALA A 596 0.59 -8.14 -17.84
C ALA A 596 -0.28 -9.39 -18.08
N ALA A 597 -1.14 -9.41 -19.10
CA ALA A 597 -1.91 -10.60 -19.45
C ALA A 597 -1.00 -11.78 -19.84
N PHE A 598 0.05 -11.53 -20.65
CA PHE A 598 1.06 -12.55 -20.94
C PHE A 598 1.89 -12.94 -19.70
N SER A 599 2.15 -12.00 -18.79
CA SER A 599 2.79 -12.27 -17.50
C SER A 599 1.93 -13.16 -16.60
N ALA A 600 0.60 -13.01 -16.61
CA ALA A 600 -0.31 -13.88 -15.89
C ALA A 600 -0.27 -15.32 -16.43
N VAL A 601 -0.28 -15.47 -17.77
CA VAL A 601 -0.10 -16.77 -18.42
C VAL A 601 1.25 -17.38 -18.05
N PHE A 602 2.32 -16.58 -18.11
CA PHE A 602 3.67 -16.99 -17.74
C PHE A 602 3.75 -17.48 -16.29
N GLY A 603 3.26 -16.70 -15.32
CA GLY A 603 3.29 -17.03 -13.91
C GLY A 603 2.46 -18.27 -13.59
N PHE A 604 1.22 -18.33 -14.08
CA PHE A 604 0.35 -19.51 -13.88
C PHE A 604 0.95 -20.76 -14.53
N ALA A 605 1.51 -20.64 -15.75
CA ALA A 605 2.15 -21.74 -16.43
C ALA A 605 3.39 -22.24 -15.68
N PHE A 606 4.18 -21.36 -15.08
CA PHE A 606 5.32 -21.75 -14.26
C PHE A 606 4.90 -22.56 -13.03
N VAL A 607 3.91 -22.07 -12.27
CA VAL A 607 3.33 -22.77 -11.11
C VAL A 607 2.90 -24.20 -11.46
N TRP A 608 2.28 -24.37 -12.62
CA TRP A 608 1.75 -25.66 -13.07
C TRP A 608 2.69 -26.45 -13.99
N HIS A 609 3.94 -26.02 -14.16
CA HIS A 609 4.95 -26.65 -15.04
C HIS A 609 4.47 -26.83 -16.49
N MET A 610 3.74 -25.85 -17.02
CA MET A 610 3.17 -25.83 -18.36
C MET A 610 4.13 -25.17 -19.37
N TRP A 611 5.25 -25.84 -19.67
CA TRP A 611 6.39 -25.24 -20.40
C TRP A 611 6.09 -24.56 -21.74
N PRO A 612 5.24 -25.11 -22.63
CA PRO A 612 4.89 -24.40 -23.86
C PRO A 612 4.22 -23.04 -23.62
N PHE A 613 3.42 -22.94 -22.55
CA PHE A 613 2.74 -21.70 -22.17
C PHE A 613 3.67 -20.73 -21.43
N VAL A 614 4.69 -21.24 -20.74
CA VAL A 614 5.78 -20.40 -20.21
C VAL A 614 6.49 -19.68 -21.36
N VAL A 615 6.87 -20.42 -22.40
CA VAL A 615 7.53 -19.85 -23.59
C VAL A 615 6.60 -18.86 -24.31
N LEU A 616 5.31 -19.22 -24.48
CA LEU A 616 4.31 -18.33 -25.07
C LEU A 616 4.17 -17.02 -24.29
N GLY A 617 4.04 -17.10 -22.96
CA GLY A 617 3.92 -15.94 -22.08
C GLY A 617 5.16 -15.05 -22.17
N LEU A 618 6.36 -15.63 -22.15
CA LEU A 618 7.61 -14.88 -22.29
C LEU A 618 7.73 -14.18 -23.65
N LEU A 619 7.49 -14.92 -24.75
CA LEU A 619 7.53 -14.36 -26.09
C LEU A 619 6.46 -13.28 -26.29
N GLY A 620 5.27 -13.44 -25.71
CA GLY A 620 4.21 -12.45 -25.74
C GLY A 620 4.58 -11.16 -24.99
N MET A 621 5.16 -11.28 -23.79
CA MET A 621 5.67 -10.14 -23.02
C MET A 621 6.75 -9.38 -23.82
N VAL A 622 7.78 -10.09 -24.27
CA VAL A 622 8.92 -9.50 -25.01
C VAL A 622 8.47 -8.94 -26.35
N GLY A 623 7.67 -9.68 -27.11
CA GLY A 623 7.15 -9.26 -28.41
C GLY A 623 6.28 -8.00 -28.31
N THR A 624 5.40 -7.92 -27.30
CA THR A 624 4.59 -6.72 -27.06
C THR A 624 5.45 -5.53 -26.65
N PHE A 625 6.47 -5.75 -25.82
CA PHE A 625 7.42 -4.71 -25.44
C PHE A 625 8.22 -4.18 -26.64
N ILE A 626 8.73 -5.08 -27.49
CA ILE A 626 9.43 -4.70 -28.73
C ILE A 626 8.47 -3.94 -29.64
N ALA A 627 7.25 -4.43 -29.88
CA ALA A 627 6.27 -3.73 -30.70
C ALA A 627 6.00 -2.30 -30.18
N ARG A 628 5.88 -2.15 -28.86
CA ARG A 628 5.70 -0.84 -28.21
C ARG A 628 6.92 0.08 -28.39
N SER A 629 8.14 -0.45 -28.45
CA SER A 629 9.34 0.37 -28.69
C SER A 629 9.45 0.96 -30.11
N TYR A 630 8.71 0.40 -31.08
CA TYR A 630 8.63 0.92 -32.45
C TYR A 630 7.45 1.86 -32.67
N ASP A 631 6.58 2.03 -31.68
CA ASP A 631 5.42 2.89 -31.76
C ASP A 631 5.83 4.36 -31.60
N THR A 632 5.59 5.17 -32.63
CA THR A 632 5.94 6.59 -32.66
C THR A 632 4.80 7.51 -32.23
N ASP A 633 3.55 7.04 -32.20
CA ASP A 633 2.38 7.86 -31.83
C ASP A 633 2.11 7.75 -30.32
N THR A 634 3.02 8.31 -29.53
CA THR A 634 3.04 8.09 -28.07
C THR A 634 2.47 9.25 -27.24
N ASP A 635 2.30 10.40 -27.87
CA ASP A 635 1.98 11.67 -27.24
C ASP A 635 1.06 12.50 -28.14
N TYR A 636 0.48 13.54 -27.54
CA TYR A 636 -0.40 14.48 -28.21
C TYR A 636 -0.32 15.85 -27.57
N TYR A 637 -0.82 16.86 -28.27
CA TYR A 637 -0.96 18.21 -27.75
C TYR A 637 -2.43 18.50 -27.47
N VAL A 638 -2.69 19.03 -26.27
CA VAL A 638 -3.96 19.65 -25.91
C VAL A 638 -3.91 21.10 -26.40
N PRO A 639 -4.79 21.52 -27.32
CA PRO A 639 -4.77 22.89 -27.83
C PRO A 639 -5.05 23.91 -26.74
N ALA A 640 -4.39 25.07 -26.78
CA ALA A 640 -4.57 26.18 -25.86
C ALA A 640 -6.03 26.60 -25.70
N ALA A 641 -6.81 26.57 -26.78
CA ALA A 641 -8.25 26.88 -26.76
C ALA A 641 -9.06 25.91 -25.89
N GLU A 642 -8.68 24.64 -25.84
CA GLU A 642 -9.34 23.64 -24.98
C GLU A 642 -8.94 23.84 -23.51
N VAL A 643 -7.66 24.14 -23.25
CA VAL A 643 -7.18 24.50 -21.90
C VAL A 643 -7.90 25.76 -21.40
N GLU A 644 -7.99 26.79 -22.23
CA GLU A 644 -8.71 28.03 -21.92
C GLU A 644 -10.17 27.77 -21.60
N ARG A 645 -10.85 26.92 -22.38
CA ARG A 645 -12.25 26.55 -22.14
C ARG A 645 -12.43 25.89 -20.77
N ILE A 646 -11.55 24.96 -20.40
CA ILE A 646 -11.59 24.24 -19.11
C ILE A 646 -11.31 25.19 -17.95
N GLU A 647 -10.25 25.99 -18.02
CA GLU A 647 -9.89 26.93 -16.96
C GLU A 647 -10.91 28.07 -16.81
N ASN A 648 -11.49 28.58 -17.91
CA ASN A 648 -12.55 29.59 -17.85
C ASN A 648 -13.80 29.06 -17.15
N ALA A 649 -14.19 27.80 -17.41
CA ALA A 649 -15.28 27.15 -16.69
C ALA A 649 -14.99 27.04 -15.18
N ARG A 650 -13.75 26.68 -14.83
CA ARG A 650 -13.28 26.63 -13.44
C ARG A 650 -13.30 28.01 -12.76
N PHE A 651 -12.74 29.04 -13.38
CA PHE A 651 -12.73 30.38 -12.81
C PHE A 651 -14.14 30.98 -12.69
N ALA A 652 -15.04 30.67 -13.63
CA ALA A 652 -16.44 31.06 -13.53
C ALA A 652 -17.15 30.43 -12.31
N GLN A 653 -16.80 29.17 -11.97
CA GLN A 653 -17.25 28.52 -10.74
C GLN A 653 -16.62 29.18 -9.50
N LEU A 654 -15.29 29.36 -9.49
CA LEU A 654 -14.54 29.95 -8.36
C LEU A 654 -15.02 31.35 -7.99
N ARG A 655 -15.32 32.22 -8.96
CA ARG A 655 -15.80 33.59 -8.73
C ARG A 655 -17.07 33.69 -7.88
N ARG A 656 -17.82 32.60 -7.75
CA ARG A 656 -19.00 32.53 -6.88
C ARG A 656 -18.65 32.41 -5.38
N HIS A 657 -17.42 32.00 -5.07
CA HIS A 657 -16.99 31.66 -3.71
C HIS A 657 -15.75 32.42 -3.25
N VAL A 658 -14.86 32.83 -4.17
CA VAL A 658 -13.59 33.50 -3.86
C VAL A 658 -13.28 34.66 -4.82
N SER A 659 -12.46 35.61 -4.37
CA SER A 659 -11.95 36.70 -5.22
C SER A 659 -10.94 36.16 -6.23
N VAL A 660 -11.11 36.49 -7.51
CA VAL A 660 -10.23 36.09 -8.62
C VAL A 660 -9.60 37.35 -9.22
N VAL A 661 -8.28 37.36 -9.35
CA VAL A 661 -7.51 38.51 -9.85
C VAL A 661 -6.88 38.15 -11.21
N PRO A 662 -6.76 39.06 -12.18
CA PRO A 662 -6.00 38.80 -13.41
C PRO A 662 -4.51 38.56 -13.11
N LEU A 663 -3.85 37.64 -13.82
CA LEU A 663 -2.41 37.47 -13.80
C LEU A 663 -1.78 38.47 -14.80
N ASN A 664 -1.01 39.46 -14.33
CA ASN A 664 -0.40 40.48 -15.20
C ASN A 664 0.82 39.92 -15.97
N GLU A 665 0.96 40.26 -17.25
CA GLU A 665 2.01 39.76 -18.17
C GLU A 665 3.45 40.02 -17.70
N THR A 666 3.69 41.02 -16.84
CA THR A 666 5.02 41.38 -16.34
C THR A 666 5.57 40.46 -15.25
N GLU A 667 4.75 39.58 -14.66
CA GLU A 667 5.18 38.64 -13.60
C GLU A 667 5.51 37.23 -14.12
N VAL A 668 5.37 36.98 -15.43
CA VAL A 668 5.60 35.68 -16.08
C VAL A 668 7.06 35.51 -16.57
N ALA A 669 7.85 36.57 -16.53
CA ALA A 669 9.23 36.63 -17.07
C ALA A 669 10.31 36.12 -16.10
#